data_AF-A0A959QYI9-F1
#
_entry.id   AF-A0A959QYI9-F1
#
_cell.length_a   1.000
_cell.length_b   1.000
_cell.length_c   1.000
_cell.angle_alpha   90.00
_cell.angle_beta   90.00
_cell.angle_gamma   90.00
#
_symmetry.space_group_name_H-M   'P 1'
#
loop_
_entity.id
_entity.type
_entity.pdbx_description
1 polymer ?
#
loop_
_entity_poly.entity_id
_entity_poly.type
_entity_poly.pdbx_seq_one_letter_code
_entity_poly.pdbx_strand_id
1 'polypeptide(L)'
;MTRSYIRIFIIILLCSIYNTNAQTTIDTNALKPKFGVYGQYGLAFHFADFAKLPNTQSCCGGFSTEIGPTFGGGLVVDIPIDYNYIIDLRAGFSQVTGNFYSEINTDVLVDGNLQQGTFSYNLNSNVSKIDFDALLSYRIAENVFLNGGPSFGLLLSSDYKQWEQIEQPSDRGVFPGEGRVRNQYEGEIQNLSSLIFGLTVGIDYQLPLNKKNSLFIVPGLYYSHKFNNIVSDLAWNIGELKAGVAVKYRTPPAPPPPPPPPANPIMPDSLPLPINPPALKVFVDAVSVDSNGRINKEPQVQIEDFVSINMRPLLNYVFFDDSSSTIPNRYNQLAKNEVIAFDTDNLKGKNAIETYYDVMNIVGQRMKENLSAKITLVGCNSNMGSELDNKALSNDRAMSVKNYLTNVWGIEPNRIDVQARNLPIEASKSDTLPGQEENRRVEILSSDESIVKPVMTIDTLRVLSDTDIKFLADVDSEVGINEWIFEAKQDGNILFQKIGNGQPDSELLWDLRNNKKNMPRTASPIEYKLSVMDSVGQKGFAEKSLPIIKLTVNTKRENRTDDKEFEYYSLILFSYGKSSLEQEHREVVDFVKNRITDKAKVYVYGYSDSMGEEDINKKISERRAKSVANRLRLRDAEVKGLGEETLLYDNNLPEGRFYCRTVQITVETPVKDI
;
A
#
# COMPACT_ATOMS: atom_id res chain seq x y z
N MET A 1 58.18 -5.74 2.43
CA MET A 1 58.03 -4.34 2.90
C MET A 1 56.84 -4.28 3.86
N THR A 2 57.01 -4.80 5.08
CA THR A 2 55.91 -5.42 5.85
C THR A 2 55.80 -4.93 7.31
N ARG A 3 56.22 -3.69 7.62
CA ARG A 3 56.13 -3.19 9.02
C ARG A 3 55.69 -1.74 9.23
N SER A 4 55.38 -0.96 8.19
CA SER A 4 55.06 0.48 8.37
C SER A 4 53.59 0.88 8.27
N TYR A 5 52.66 0.01 7.87
CA TYR A 5 51.25 0.40 7.66
C TYR A 5 50.34 0.19 8.88
N ILE A 6 50.78 -0.56 9.90
CA ILE A 6 49.96 -0.84 11.10
C ILE A 6 49.96 0.35 12.08
N ARG A 7 50.90 1.28 11.97
CA ARG A 7 50.99 2.43 12.90
C ARG A 7 50.14 3.64 12.48
N ILE A 8 49.70 3.72 11.23
CA ILE A 8 48.86 4.83 10.74
C ILE A 8 47.37 4.57 11.03
N PHE A 9 46.96 3.30 11.17
CA PHE A 9 45.57 2.96 11.51
C PHE A 9 45.22 3.17 12.99
N ILE A 10 46.22 3.23 13.89
CA ILE A 10 46.02 3.42 15.34
C ILE A 10 45.98 4.91 15.73
N ILE A 11 46.51 5.81 14.91
CA ILE A 11 46.58 7.26 15.24
C ILE A 11 45.28 8.01 14.89
N ILE A 12 44.48 7.50 13.95
CA ILE A 12 43.16 8.08 13.64
C ILE A 12 42.09 7.63 14.68
N LEU A 13 42.35 6.57 15.45
CA LEU A 13 41.45 6.10 16.51
C LEU A 13 41.56 6.87 17.84
N LEU A 14 42.50 7.80 17.98
CA LEU A 14 42.86 8.44 19.26
C LEU A 14 42.67 9.96 19.33
N CYS A 15 42.02 10.59 18.35
CA CYS A 15 41.77 12.03 18.36
C CYS A 15 40.33 12.39 18.00
N SER A 16 39.38 12.02 18.88
CA SER A 16 38.15 12.80 19.17
C SER A 16 37.33 12.14 20.28
N ILE A 17 37.91 12.02 21.47
CA ILE A 17 37.10 11.91 22.71
C ILE A 17 37.13 13.31 23.34
N TYR A 18 36.43 14.26 22.72
CA TYR A 18 35.92 15.40 23.45
C TYR A 18 34.53 15.02 23.92
N ASN A 19 34.42 14.75 25.23
CA ASN A 19 33.15 14.60 25.92
C ASN A 19 32.40 15.95 25.89
N THR A 20 31.63 16.18 24.83
CA THR A 20 30.49 17.09 24.95
C THR A 20 29.38 16.30 25.62
N ASN A 21 29.13 16.61 26.89
CA ASN A 21 27.89 16.27 27.58
C ASN A 21 26.72 16.95 26.85
N ALA A 22 26.26 16.33 25.76
CA ALA A 22 24.96 16.62 25.21
C ALA A 22 23.94 15.92 26.11
N GLN A 23 22.98 16.68 26.65
CA GLN A 23 21.82 16.15 27.33
C GLN A 23 21.23 15.01 26.48
N THR A 24 21.38 13.78 26.97
CA THR A 24 20.75 12.60 26.39
C THR A 24 19.25 12.76 26.56
N THR A 25 18.59 13.32 25.55
CA THR A 25 17.15 13.13 25.38
C THR A 25 16.93 11.64 25.25
N ILE A 26 16.41 11.02 26.31
CA ILE A 26 16.07 9.59 26.34
C ILE A 26 15.05 9.37 25.21
N ASP A 27 15.48 8.75 24.10
CA ASP A 27 14.57 8.32 23.04
C ASP A 27 13.72 7.17 23.59
N THR A 28 12.53 7.50 24.09
CA THR A 28 11.53 6.55 24.61
C THR A 28 11.06 5.53 23.57
N ASN A 29 11.48 5.66 22.30
CA ASN A 29 11.19 4.75 21.21
C ASN A 29 12.44 4.06 20.65
N ALA A 30 13.61 4.21 21.29
CA ALA A 30 14.87 3.60 20.87
C ALA A 30 14.74 2.09 20.61
N LEU A 31 13.83 1.43 21.32
CA LEU A 31 13.59 -0.01 21.23
C LEU A 31 12.58 -0.46 20.16
N LYS A 32 11.95 0.48 19.43
CA LYS A 32 11.04 0.10 18.35
C LYS A 32 11.82 -0.34 17.11
N PRO A 33 11.31 -1.36 16.38
CA PRO A 33 11.96 -1.84 15.17
C PRO A 33 11.95 -0.78 14.06
N LYS A 34 12.97 -0.82 13.21
CA LYS A 34 13.08 0.01 12.01
C LYS A 34 13.02 -0.86 10.77
N PHE A 35 12.36 -0.38 9.73
CA PHE A 35 12.20 -1.08 8.47
C PHE A 35 12.71 -0.16 7.36
N GLY A 36 13.47 -0.70 6.41
CA GLY A 36 14.08 0.14 5.39
C GLY A 36 14.48 -0.59 4.13
N VAL A 37 14.95 0.22 3.19
CA VAL A 37 15.58 -0.22 1.93
C VAL A 37 17.02 0.26 1.94
N TYR A 38 17.91 -0.49 1.29
CA TYR A 38 19.31 -0.09 1.12
C TYR A 38 19.80 -0.34 -0.30
N GLY A 39 20.75 0.48 -0.73
CA GLY A 39 21.54 0.27 -1.94
C GLY A 39 23.03 0.33 -1.61
N GLN A 40 23.83 -0.48 -2.29
CA GLN A 40 25.26 -0.61 -2.04
C GLN A 40 26.07 -0.86 -3.31
N TYR A 41 27.29 -0.36 -3.33
CA TYR A 41 28.28 -0.55 -4.39
C TYR A 41 29.64 -0.80 -3.75
N GLY A 42 30.48 -1.60 -4.40
CA GLY A 42 31.71 -2.04 -3.77
C GLY A 42 32.67 -2.79 -4.67
N LEU A 43 33.65 -3.39 -4.01
CA LEU A 43 34.71 -4.20 -4.59
C LEU A 43 34.57 -5.64 -4.14
N ALA A 44 34.56 -6.56 -5.08
CA ALA A 44 34.63 -8.00 -4.84
C ALA A 44 36.06 -8.48 -5.06
N PHE A 45 36.65 -9.04 -4.02
CA PHE A 45 37.94 -9.72 -4.03
C PHE A 45 37.69 -11.19 -4.36
N HIS A 46 38.10 -11.61 -5.54
CA HIS A 46 38.05 -12.99 -6.00
C HIS A 46 39.35 -13.68 -5.59
N PHE A 47 39.30 -14.52 -4.56
CA PHE A 47 40.44 -15.36 -4.16
C PHE A 47 40.40 -16.65 -4.97
N ALA A 48 41.03 -16.63 -6.14
CA ALA A 48 41.06 -17.75 -7.07
C ALA A 48 42.46 -18.38 -7.17
N ASP A 49 42.47 -19.69 -7.39
CA ASP A 49 43.64 -20.48 -7.80
C ASP A 49 43.16 -21.67 -8.65
N PHE A 50 42.87 -21.41 -9.93
CA PHE A 50 42.43 -22.45 -10.86
C PHE A 50 42.89 -22.18 -12.30
N ALA A 51 43.10 -23.24 -13.08
CA ALA A 51 43.59 -23.13 -14.46
C ALA A 51 42.48 -22.86 -15.49
N LYS A 52 41.26 -23.38 -15.25
CA LYS A 52 40.14 -23.31 -16.19
C LYS A 52 38.80 -23.56 -15.52
N LEU A 53 37.72 -23.08 -16.15
CA LEU A 53 36.36 -23.44 -15.77
C LEU A 53 35.98 -24.86 -16.24
N PRO A 54 35.00 -25.53 -15.60
CA PRO A 54 34.53 -26.84 -16.04
C PRO A 54 34.07 -26.81 -17.50
N ASN A 55 34.35 -27.89 -18.25
CA ASN A 55 34.05 -28.03 -19.68
C ASN A 55 34.73 -27.02 -20.63
N THR A 56 35.74 -26.29 -20.16
CA THR A 56 36.57 -25.41 -21.01
C THR A 56 37.98 -25.98 -21.22
N GLN A 57 38.72 -25.35 -22.14
CA GLN A 57 40.15 -25.56 -22.33
C GLN A 57 40.90 -24.27 -21.98
N SER A 58 42.02 -24.43 -21.29
CA SER A 58 43.02 -23.39 -21.05
C SER A 58 44.37 -24.07 -21.21
N CYS A 59 45.30 -23.43 -21.93
CA CYS A 59 46.60 -24.01 -22.22
C CYS A 59 47.46 -24.11 -20.95
N CYS A 60 47.85 -22.97 -20.37
CA CYS A 60 48.75 -22.90 -19.22
C CYS A 60 48.48 -21.72 -18.27
N GLY A 61 47.57 -20.80 -18.63
CA GLY A 61 47.25 -19.63 -17.81
C GLY A 61 46.36 -20.00 -16.64
N GLY A 62 46.84 -19.75 -15.43
CA GLY A 62 46.02 -19.80 -14.22
C GLY A 62 45.30 -18.48 -13.97
N PHE A 63 44.14 -18.56 -13.34
CA PHE A 63 43.44 -17.42 -12.77
C PHE A 63 43.77 -17.33 -11.29
N SER A 64 44.30 -16.17 -10.90
CA SER A 64 44.70 -15.88 -9.53
C SER A 64 43.82 -14.79 -8.93
N THR A 65 44.22 -14.21 -7.80
CA THR A 65 43.39 -13.23 -7.09
C THR A 65 43.15 -11.97 -7.91
N GLU A 66 41.90 -11.52 -7.99
CA GLU A 66 41.50 -10.30 -8.71
C GLU A 66 40.41 -9.51 -7.96
N ILE A 67 40.28 -8.21 -8.24
CA ILE A 67 39.27 -7.29 -7.71
C ILE A 67 38.31 -6.83 -8.82
N GLY A 68 37.04 -7.21 -8.73
CA GLY A 68 36.00 -6.70 -9.62
C GLY A 68 34.91 -5.91 -8.89
N PRO A 69 33.94 -5.33 -9.61
CA PRO A 69 32.84 -4.58 -8.98
C PRO A 69 31.78 -5.52 -8.37
N THR A 70 31.14 -5.04 -7.32
CA THR A 70 29.91 -5.62 -6.77
C THR A 70 28.89 -4.52 -6.51
N PHE A 71 27.62 -4.81 -6.76
CA PHE A 71 26.53 -3.90 -6.44
C PHE A 71 25.30 -4.67 -6.02
N GLY A 72 24.42 -4.02 -5.27
CA GLY A 72 23.19 -4.64 -4.84
C GLY A 72 22.30 -3.73 -4.04
N GLY A 73 21.16 -4.26 -3.65
CA GLY A 73 20.18 -3.55 -2.84
C GLY A 73 19.12 -4.49 -2.30
N GLY A 74 18.43 -4.04 -1.26
CA GLY A 74 17.50 -4.92 -0.57
C GLY A 74 16.73 -4.24 0.55
N LEU A 75 16.16 -5.08 1.40
CA LEU A 75 15.40 -4.72 2.58
C LEU A 75 16.25 -4.91 3.83
N VAL A 76 16.08 -4.02 4.80
CA VAL A 76 16.74 -4.07 6.11
C VAL A 76 15.72 -3.93 7.22
N VAL A 77 15.87 -4.73 8.27
CA VAL A 77 15.06 -4.67 9.49
C VAL A 77 15.99 -4.59 10.69
N ASP A 78 15.85 -3.53 11.49
CA ASP A 78 16.52 -3.37 12.76
C ASP A 78 15.55 -3.78 13.87
N ILE A 79 15.95 -4.73 14.70
CA ILE A 79 15.24 -5.17 15.89
C ILE A 79 16.10 -4.82 17.11
N PRO A 80 15.88 -3.67 17.77
CA PRO A 80 16.62 -3.31 18.97
C PRO A 80 16.39 -4.34 20.09
N ILE A 81 17.49 -4.79 20.71
CA ILE A 81 17.46 -5.59 21.94
C ILE A 81 17.46 -4.63 23.14
N ASP A 82 18.37 -3.67 23.13
CA ASP A 82 18.44 -2.58 24.09
C ASP A 82 18.95 -1.28 23.42
N TYR A 83 19.35 -0.28 24.21
CA TYR A 83 19.83 1.01 23.67
C TYR A 83 21.15 0.91 22.89
N ASN A 84 21.94 -0.13 23.14
CA ASN A 84 23.26 -0.34 22.54
C ASN A 84 23.27 -1.49 21.54
N TYR A 85 22.39 -2.49 21.66
CA TYR A 85 22.36 -3.67 20.81
C TYR A 85 21.13 -3.71 19.90
N ILE A 86 21.36 -3.99 18.61
CA ILE A 86 20.33 -4.15 17.57
C ILE A 86 20.64 -5.43 16.78
N ILE A 87 19.61 -6.23 16.50
CA ILE A 87 19.69 -7.27 15.47
C ILE A 87 19.36 -6.60 14.13
N ASP A 88 20.32 -6.52 13.22
CA ASP A 88 20.16 -5.98 11.86
C ASP A 88 20.05 -7.16 10.89
N LEU A 89 18.87 -7.33 10.30
CA LEU A 89 18.58 -8.38 9.32
C LEU A 89 18.51 -7.75 7.93
N ARG A 90 19.26 -8.30 6.97
CA ARG A 90 19.29 -7.84 5.58
C ARG A 90 18.94 -8.96 4.64
N ALA A 91 18.11 -8.64 3.64
CA ALA A 91 17.84 -9.53 2.52
C ALA A 91 17.84 -8.70 1.23
N GLY A 92 18.63 -9.10 0.24
CA GLY A 92 18.77 -8.29 -0.98
C GLY A 92 19.38 -9.03 -2.16
N PHE A 93 19.22 -8.45 -3.34
CA PHE A 93 19.87 -8.93 -4.55
C PHE A 93 21.23 -8.26 -4.69
N SER A 94 22.25 -9.01 -5.13
CA SER A 94 23.53 -8.45 -5.54
C SER A 94 24.12 -9.18 -6.74
N GLN A 95 24.96 -8.47 -7.48
CA GLN A 95 25.75 -9.02 -8.57
C GLN A 95 27.24 -8.81 -8.25
N VAL A 96 28.03 -9.84 -8.49
CA VAL A 96 29.49 -9.84 -8.32
C VAL A 96 30.12 -10.13 -9.67
N THR A 97 31.03 -9.26 -10.10
CA THR A 97 31.74 -9.40 -11.38
C THR A 97 33.21 -9.68 -11.11
N GLY A 98 33.80 -10.65 -11.81
CA GLY A 98 35.24 -10.93 -11.81
C GLY A 98 35.83 -10.81 -13.21
N ASN A 99 36.90 -10.03 -13.37
CA ASN A 99 37.60 -9.80 -14.64
C ASN A 99 39.03 -10.32 -14.57
N PHE A 100 39.20 -11.63 -14.57
CA PHE A 100 40.51 -12.24 -14.41
C PHE A 100 41.37 -12.05 -15.66
N TYR A 101 42.62 -11.69 -15.42
CA TYR A 101 43.63 -11.48 -16.44
C TYR A 101 44.96 -12.07 -15.98
N SER A 102 45.58 -12.92 -16.79
CA SER A 102 46.95 -13.37 -16.58
C SER A 102 47.74 -13.40 -17.88
N GLU A 103 49.05 -13.17 -17.79
CA GLU A 103 49.94 -13.23 -18.95
C GLU A 103 51.02 -14.29 -18.74
N ILE A 104 51.37 -14.97 -19.83
CA ILE A 104 52.54 -15.85 -19.89
C ILE A 104 53.44 -15.35 -21.00
N ASN A 105 54.73 -15.22 -20.66
CA ASN A 105 55.78 -14.96 -21.62
C ASN A 105 56.46 -16.28 -21.99
N THR A 106 56.54 -16.58 -23.28
CA THR A 106 57.23 -17.76 -23.80
C THR A 106 58.02 -17.38 -25.03
N ASP A 107 59.12 -18.08 -25.29
CA ASP A 107 59.88 -17.87 -26.50
C ASP A 107 59.07 -18.37 -27.70
N VAL A 108 58.87 -17.48 -28.66
CA VAL A 108 58.22 -17.75 -29.93
C VAL A 108 59.20 -17.54 -31.06
N LEU A 109 59.11 -18.39 -32.08
CA LEU A 109 59.91 -18.23 -33.29
C LEU A 109 59.19 -17.27 -34.23
N VAL A 110 59.79 -16.11 -34.49
CA VAL A 110 59.26 -15.10 -35.40
C VAL A 110 60.34 -14.77 -36.41
N ASP A 111 60.02 -14.98 -37.70
CA ASP A 111 60.95 -14.79 -38.82
C ASP A 111 62.29 -15.54 -38.65
N GLY A 112 62.25 -16.71 -38.01
CA GLY A 112 63.42 -17.56 -37.75
C GLY A 112 64.27 -17.16 -36.54
N ASN A 113 63.90 -16.09 -35.82
CA ASN A 113 64.57 -15.66 -34.59
C ASN A 113 63.69 -15.96 -33.36
N LEU A 114 64.32 -16.39 -32.27
CA LEU A 114 63.64 -16.50 -30.98
C LEU A 114 63.42 -15.09 -30.43
N GLN A 115 62.17 -14.78 -30.11
CA GLN A 115 61.80 -13.57 -29.39
C GLN A 115 60.73 -13.89 -28.35
N GLN A 116 60.57 -13.00 -27.37
CA GLN A 116 59.57 -13.17 -26.32
C GLN A 116 58.17 -12.87 -26.88
N GLY A 117 57.28 -13.86 -26.77
CA GLY A 117 55.86 -13.71 -27.06
C GLY A 117 55.04 -13.65 -25.78
N THR A 118 54.06 -12.77 -25.73
CA THR A 118 53.17 -12.56 -24.58
C THR A 118 51.77 -13.00 -24.94
N PHE A 119 51.19 -13.87 -24.12
CA PHE A 119 49.85 -14.42 -24.31
C PHE A 119 48.99 -14.11 -23.09
N SER A 120 47.83 -13.49 -23.29
CA SER A 120 46.86 -13.19 -22.23
C SER A 120 45.80 -14.28 -22.12
N TYR A 121 45.40 -14.55 -20.89
CA TYR A 121 44.32 -15.47 -20.52
C TYR A 121 43.28 -14.66 -19.75
N ASN A 122 42.08 -14.61 -20.31
CA ASN A 122 41.03 -13.71 -19.86
C ASN A 122 39.82 -14.52 -19.43
N LEU A 123 39.23 -14.15 -18.30
CA LEU A 123 37.94 -14.66 -17.85
C LEU A 123 37.12 -13.52 -17.25
N ASN A 124 36.07 -13.13 -17.94
CA ASN A 124 35.04 -12.26 -17.38
C ASN A 124 33.91 -13.13 -16.85
N SER A 125 33.43 -12.84 -15.65
CA SER A 125 32.37 -13.57 -14.99
C SER A 125 31.43 -12.62 -14.28
N ASN A 126 30.13 -12.90 -14.33
CA ASN A 126 29.14 -12.25 -13.51
C ASN A 126 28.34 -13.31 -12.77
N VAL A 127 28.11 -13.09 -11.49
CA VAL A 127 27.31 -13.99 -10.64
C VAL A 127 26.26 -13.16 -9.91
N SER A 128 25.00 -13.53 -10.10
CA SER A 128 23.87 -12.92 -9.42
C SER A 128 23.47 -13.75 -8.21
N LYS A 129 23.19 -13.10 -7.08
CA LYS A 129 22.84 -13.79 -5.83
C LYS A 129 21.78 -13.05 -5.01
N ILE A 130 21.11 -13.79 -4.14
CA ILE A 130 20.32 -13.24 -3.04
C ILE A 130 21.12 -13.38 -1.75
N ASP A 131 21.46 -12.27 -1.13
CA ASP A 131 22.14 -12.21 0.16
C ASP A 131 21.16 -12.19 1.32
N PHE A 132 21.51 -12.89 2.40
CA PHE A 132 20.85 -12.83 3.70
C PHE A 132 21.91 -12.63 4.78
N ASP A 133 21.86 -11.50 5.48
CA ASP A 133 22.74 -11.21 6.60
C ASP A 133 21.94 -11.12 7.90
N ALA A 134 22.45 -11.73 8.97
CA ALA A 134 21.90 -11.59 10.31
C ALA A 134 23.01 -11.06 11.23
N LEU A 135 22.98 -9.76 11.51
CA LEU A 135 24.08 -9.05 12.16
C LEU A 135 23.69 -8.60 13.57
N LEU A 136 24.59 -8.77 14.52
CA LEU A 136 24.52 -8.08 15.79
C LEU A 136 25.21 -6.71 15.63
N SER A 137 24.49 -5.65 15.95
CA SER A 137 24.92 -4.27 15.79
C SER A 137 25.06 -3.63 17.17
N TYR A 138 26.24 -3.14 17.50
CA TYR A 138 26.59 -2.57 18.80
C TYR A 138 26.95 -1.08 18.67
N ARG A 139 26.32 -0.22 19.47
CA ARG A 139 26.58 1.22 19.51
C ARG A 139 27.92 1.50 20.20
N ILE A 140 28.87 2.03 19.43
CA ILE A 140 30.22 2.38 19.94
C ILE A 140 30.38 3.88 20.23
N ALA A 141 29.57 4.73 19.58
CA ALA A 141 29.50 6.16 19.83
C ALA A 141 28.10 6.68 19.48
N GLU A 142 27.84 7.97 19.69
CA GLU A 142 26.56 8.58 19.30
C GLU A 142 26.32 8.37 17.80
N ASN A 143 25.22 7.68 17.47
CA ASN A 143 24.82 7.30 16.12
C ASN A 143 25.79 6.41 15.34
N VAL A 144 26.87 5.90 15.95
CA VAL A 144 27.82 4.99 15.29
C VAL A 144 27.63 3.56 15.80
N PHE A 145 27.42 2.62 14.88
CA PHE A 145 27.19 1.21 15.19
C PHE A 145 28.23 0.32 14.50
N LEU A 146 28.75 -0.66 15.23
CA LEU A 146 29.60 -1.72 14.72
C LEU A 146 28.76 -2.98 14.53
N ASN A 147 28.79 -3.57 13.35
CA ASN A 147 27.95 -4.69 12.96
C ASN A 147 28.80 -5.94 12.74
N GLY A 148 28.30 -7.11 13.14
CA GLY A 148 28.99 -8.38 12.91
C GLY A 148 28.03 -9.58 12.98
N GLY A 149 28.15 -10.51 12.04
CA GLY A 149 27.34 -11.73 12.08
C GLY A 149 27.45 -12.64 10.85
N PRO A 150 26.72 -13.76 10.85
CA PRO A 150 26.66 -14.67 9.71
C PRO A 150 26.04 -14.02 8.47
N SER A 151 26.55 -14.47 7.31
CA SER A 151 26.15 -14.03 5.99
C SER A 151 25.93 -15.25 5.09
N PHE A 152 24.81 -15.26 4.38
CA PHE A 152 24.43 -16.31 3.43
C PHE A 152 24.17 -15.69 2.06
N GLY A 153 24.43 -16.44 0.99
CA GLY A 153 24.15 -16.02 -0.37
C GLY A 153 23.66 -17.20 -1.21
N LEU A 154 22.49 -17.07 -1.83
CA LEU A 154 21.97 -18.04 -2.80
C LEU A 154 22.41 -17.61 -4.20
N LEU A 155 23.23 -18.41 -4.87
CA LEU A 155 23.67 -18.10 -6.23
C LEU A 155 22.55 -18.48 -7.21
N LEU A 156 22.08 -17.49 -7.97
CA LEU A 156 20.89 -17.64 -8.84
C LEU A 156 21.28 -17.94 -10.29
N SER A 157 22.19 -17.14 -10.82
CA SER A 157 22.62 -17.22 -12.21
C SER A 157 24.07 -16.80 -12.33
N SER A 158 24.72 -17.28 -13.37
CA SER A 158 26.07 -16.88 -13.71
C SER A 158 26.25 -16.84 -15.22
N ASP A 159 27.04 -15.90 -15.69
CA ASP A 159 27.53 -15.84 -17.06
C ASP A 159 29.03 -15.65 -17.05
N TYR A 160 29.70 -16.20 -18.06
CA TYR A 160 31.13 -16.01 -18.25
C TYR A 160 31.50 -15.90 -19.71
N LYS A 161 32.66 -15.29 -19.95
CA LYS A 161 33.38 -15.30 -21.21
C LYS A 161 34.86 -15.56 -20.95
N GLN A 162 35.40 -16.60 -21.55
CA GLN A 162 36.80 -17.01 -21.44
C GLN A 162 37.46 -16.98 -22.81
N TRP A 163 38.68 -16.46 -22.92
CA TRP A 163 39.47 -16.50 -24.16
C TRP A 163 40.97 -16.34 -23.90
N GLU A 164 41.79 -16.82 -24.83
CA GLU A 164 43.23 -16.59 -24.87
C GLU A 164 43.59 -15.70 -26.06
N GLN A 165 44.53 -14.78 -25.89
CA GLN A 165 44.93 -13.84 -26.95
C GLN A 165 46.45 -13.67 -27.04
N ILE A 166 46.96 -13.49 -28.26
CA ILE A 166 48.35 -13.08 -28.50
C ILE A 166 48.46 -11.57 -28.33
N GLU A 167 49.18 -11.12 -27.30
CA GLU A 167 49.47 -9.70 -27.05
C GLU A 167 50.74 -9.26 -27.79
N GLN A 168 51.81 -10.07 -27.69
CA GLN A 168 53.08 -9.80 -28.38
C GLN A 168 53.55 -11.00 -29.21
N PRO A 169 54.07 -10.77 -30.44
CA PRO A 169 54.15 -9.48 -31.12
C PRO A 169 52.76 -8.95 -31.53
N SER A 170 52.55 -7.64 -31.38
CA SER A 170 51.23 -7.01 -31.59
C SER A 170 50.77 -6.98 -33.06
N ASP A 171 51.68 -7.10 -34.02
CA ASP A 171 51.42 -6.91 -35.45
C ASP A 171 51.47 -8.20 -36.29
N ARG A 172 51.83 -9.35 -35.70
CA ARG A 172 51.99 -10.63 -36.41
C ARG A 172 51.80 -11.83 -35.48
N GLY A 173 51.64 -13.02 -36.06
CA GLY A 173 51.41 -14.29 -35.32
C GLY A 173 49.93 -14.64 -35.13
N VAL A 174 49.64 -15.94 -35.24
CA VAL A 174 48.31 -16.56 -35.05
C VAL A 174 48.48 -17.92 -34.36
N PHE A 175 47.43 -18.39 -33.71
CA PHE A 175 47.38 -19.78 -33.23
C PHE A 175 47.16 -20.73 -34.42
N PRO A 176 47.81 -21.91 -34.46
CA PRO A 176 47.65 -22.85 -35.58
C PRO A 176 46.19 -23.24 -35.82
N GLY A 177 45.65 -22.95 -37.01
CA GLY A 177 44.26 -23.25 -37.38
C GLY A 177 43.24 -22.24 -36.85
N GLU A 178 43.67 -21.20 -36.15
CA GLU A 178 42.82 -20.19 -35.53
C GLU A 178 43.38 -18.77 -35.81
N GLY A 179 42.81 -17.74 -35.16
CA GLY A 179 43.24 -16.36 -35.27
C GLY A 179 44.26 -15.95 -34.20
N ARG A 180 44.25 -14.67 -33.83
CA ARG A 180 44.99 -14.14 -32.66
C ARG A 180 44.32 -14.45 -31.32
N VAL A 181 43.10 -14.97 -31.37
CA VAL A 181 42.30 -15.38 -30.22
C VAL A 181 41.98 -16.86 -30.40
N ARG A 182 42.07 -17.63 -29.31
CA ARG A 182 41.68 -19.04 -29.25
C ARG A 182 40.96 -19.39 -27.97
N ASN A 183 40.47 -20.63 -27.87
CA ASN A 183 39.80 -21.16 -26.67
C ASN A 183 38.68 -20.23 -26.18
N GLN A 184 37.88 -19.70 -27.12
CA GLN A 184 36.79 -18.78 -26.81
C GLN A 184 35.55 -19.56 -26.37
N TYR A 185 35.16 -19.36 -25.12
CA TYR A 185 33.97 -19.97 -24.52
C TYR A 185 33.09 -18.88 -23.90
N GLU A 186 31.78 -19.03 -24.02
CA GLU A 186 30.79 -18.20 -23.34
C GLU A 186 29.60 -19.06 -22.90
N GLY A 187 28.94 -18.65 -21.82
CA GLY A 187 27.77 -19.36 -21.30
C GLY A 187 27.66 -19.26 -19.79
N GLU A 188 26.95 -20.22 -19.18
CA GLU A 188 26.77 -20.27 -17.73
C GLU A 188 27.88 -21.09 -17.05
N ILE A 189 28.33 -20.63 -15.88
CA ILE A 189 29.34 -21.36 -15.10
C ILE A 189 28.72 -22.64 -14.55
N GLN A 190 29.29 -23.78 -14.94
CA GLN A 190 28.86 -25.09 -14.46
C GLN A 190 29.34 -25.35 -13.03
N ASN A 191 28.63 -26.21 -12.30
CA ASN A 191 28.93 -26.58 -10.91
C ASN A 191 28.98 -25.37 -9.96
N LEU A 192 28.13 -24.37 -10.23
CA LEU A 192 27.92 -23.23 -9.34
C LEU A 192 27.35 -23.73 -8.00
N SER A 193 27.95 -23.31 -6.89
CA SER A 193 27.46 -23.61 -5.55
C SER A 193 26.08 -22.99 -5.34
N SER A 194 25.10 -23.78 -4.90
CA SER A 194 23.74 -23.24 -4.64
C SER A 194 23.69 -22.25 -3.48
N LEU A 195 24.54 -22.47 -2.46
CA LEU A 195 24.63 -21.66 -1.26
C LEU A 195 26.09 -21.34 -0.95
N ILE A 196 26.36 -20.07 -0.67
CA ILE A 196 27.61 -19.58 -0.08
C ILE A 196 27.33 -19.02 1.31
N PHE A 197 28.23 -19.27 2.26
CA PHE A 197 28.11 -18.81 3.63
C PHE A 197 29.42 -18.18 4.11
N GLY A 198 29.32 -17.28 5.08
CA GLY A 198 30.43 -16.45 5.52
C GLY A 198 30.12 -15.61 6.73
N LEU A 199 31.01 -14.64 6.98
CA LEU A 199 30.84 -13.62 8.01
C LEU A 199 30.87 -12.23 7.38
N THR A 200 30.00 -11.36 7.88
CA THR A 200 29.99 -9.94 7.55
C THR A 200 30.35 -9.13 8.80
N VAL A 201 31.21 -8.14 8.64
CA VAL A 201 31.47 -7.08 9.62
C VAL A 201 31.24 -5.73 8.97
N GLY A 202 30.79 -4.73 9.72
CA GLY A 202 30.58 -3.41 9.15
C GLY A 202 30.45 -2.31 10.18
N ILE A 203 30.34 -1.08 9.68
CA ILE A 203 30.12 0.11 10.49
C ILE A 203 29.03 0.96 9.85
N ASP A 204 28.12 1.47 10.68
CA ASP A 204 27.01 2.32 10.29
C ASP A 204 27.03 3.66 11.02
N TYR A 205 26.56 4.69 10.34
CA TYR A 205 26.27 5.98 10.94
C TYR A 205 24.81 6.38 10.72
N GLN A 206 24.04 6.48 11.80
CA GLN A 206 22.58 6.68 11.74
C GLN A 206 22.22 8.17 11.84
N LEU A 207 21.74 8.76 10.75
CA LEU A 207 21.31 10.16 10.67
C LEU A 207 19.77 10.29 10.78
N PRO A 208 19.20 10.79 11.89
CA PRO A 208 17.78 11.10 11.95
C PRO A 208 17.42 12.29 11.05
N LEU A 209 16.41 12.12 10.20
CA LEU A 209 15.95 13.15 9.26
C LEU A 209 14.83 14.04 9.80
N ASN A 210 14.26 13.71 10.96
CA ASN A 210 13.20 14.50 11.56
C ASN A 210 13.30 14.54 13.09
N LYS A 211 12.70 15.57 13.69
CA LYS A 211 12.67 15.78 15.15
C LYS A 211 11.96 14.66 15.93
N LYS A 212 11.17 13.83 15.24
CA LYS A 212 10.46 12.68 15.82
C LYS A 212 11.28 11.39 15.79
N ASN A 213 12.51 11.41 15.25
CA ASN A 213 13.36 10.24 15.03
C ASN A 213 12.60 9.06 14.42
N SER A 214 11.71 9.33 13.45
CA SER A 214 10.92 8.31 12.76
C SER A 214 11.47 7.96 11.38
N LEU A 215 12.37 8.77 10.84
CA LEU A 215 13.00 8.56 9.53
C LEU A 215 14.50 8.75 9.65
N PHE A 216 15.28 7.86 9.04
CA PHE A 216 16.73 7.83 9.12
C PHE A 216 17.37 7.59 7.76
N ILE A 217 18.49 8.25 7.52
CA ILE A 217 19.47 7.89 6.49
C ILE A 217 20.65 7.22 7.20
N VAL A 218 21.11 6.08 6.70
CA VAL A 218 22.17 5.29 7.34
C VAL A 218 23.22 4.92 6.30
N PRO A 219 24.25 5.77 6.08
CA PRO A 219 25.45 5.35 5.39
C PRO A 219 26.17 4.25 6.17
N GLY A 220 26.65 3.24 5.45
CA GLY A 220 27.33 2.09 6.02
C GLY A 220 28.45 1.54 5.13
N LEU A 221 29.43 0.90 5.76
CA LEU A 221 30.53 0.19 5.10
C LEU A 221 30.63 -1.22 5.67
N TYR A 222 30.62 -2.24 4.81
CA TYR A 222 30.60 -3.64 5.18
C TYR A 222 31.67 -4.43 4.45
N TYR A 223 32.30 -5.37 5.14
CA TYR A 223 33.14 -6.40 4.55
C TYR A 223 32.53 -7.78 4.83
N SER A 224 32.23 -8.53 3.77
CA SER A 224 31.72 -9.89 3.83
C SER A 224 32.76 -10.85 3.28
N HIS A 225 33.15 -11.87 4.03
CA HIS A 225 34.04 -12.93 3.55
C HIS A 225 33.30 -14.26 3.55
N LYS A 226 33.21 -14.89 2.38
CA LYS A 226 32.59 -16.22 2.22
C LYS A 226 33.63 -17.28 2.55
N PHE A 227 33.23 -18.47 2.98
CA PHE A 227 34.16 -19.54 3.36
C PHE A 227 34.23 -20.68 2.36
N ASN A 228 33.17 -20.90 1.60
CA ASN A 228 33.13 -21.91 0.56
C ASN A 228 33.35 -21.32 -0.83
N ASN A 229 33.63 -22.18 -1.79
CA ASN A 229 33.90 -21.77 -3.17
C ASN A 229 32.60 -21.45 -3.92
N ILE A 230 32.65 -20.47 -4.82
CA ILE A 230 31.56 -20.11 -5.74
C ILE A 230 31.28 -21.25 -6.72
N VAL A 231 32.33 -21.92 -7.18
CA VAL A 231 32.25 -23.12 -8.02
C VAL A 231 32.75 -24.29 -7.19
N SER A 232 31.94 -25.35 -7.05
CA SER A 232 32.19 -26.41 -6.07
C SER A 232 33.55 -27.10 -6.23
N ASP A 233 34.01 -27.21 -7.48
CA ASP A 233 35.18 -28.00 -7.86
C ASP A 233 36.44 -27.14 -8.08
N LEU A 234 36.35 -25.82 -7.85
CA LEU A 234 37.46 -24.89 -8.04
C LEU A 234 37.80 -24.16 -6.75
N ALA A 235 39.08 -23.88 -6.53
CA ALA A 235 39.51 -22.96 -5.47
C ALA A 235 39.19 -21.52 -5.90
N TRP A 236 37.95 -21.10 -5.66
CA TRP A 236 37.50 -19.75 -5.96
C TRP A 236 36.51 -19.25 -4.91
N ASN A 237 37.00 -18.39 -4.03
CA ASN A 237 36.25 -17.76 -2.95
C ASN A 237 36.07 -16.25 -3.20
N ILE A 238 35.11 -15.61 -2.52
CA ILE A 238 34.91 -14.16 -2.60
C ILE A 238 34.91 -13.48 -1.23
N GLY A 239 35.56 -12.32 -1.18
CA GLY A 239 35.33 -11.27 -0.20
C GLY A 239 34.69 -10.06 -0.87
N GLU A 240 33.84 -9.31 -0.17
CA GLU A 240 33.14 -8.14 -0.72
C GLU A 240 33.28 -6.97 0.26
N LEU A 241 33.85 -5.84 -0.18
CA LEU A 241 33.83 -4.58 0.55
C LEU A 241 32.80 -3.65 -0.08
N LYS A 242 31.71 -3.35 0.63
CA LYS A 242 30.53 -2.65 0.12
C LYS A 242 30.25 -1.40 0.93
N ALA A 243 30.14 -0.26 0.25
CA ALA A 243 29.63 0.98 0.82
C ALA A 243 28.21 1.22 0.32
N GLY A 244 27.32 1.64 1.21
CA GLY A 244 25.91 1.80 0.87
C GLY A 244 25.18 2.81 1.75
N VAL A 245 23.95 3.10 1.37
CA VAL A 245 23.05 3.96 2.13
C VAL A 245 21.72 3.23 2.30
N ALA A 246 21.23 3.19 3.54
CA ALA A 246 19.90 2.73 3.86
C ALA A 246 18.98 3.90 4.23
N VAL A 247 17.72 3.81 3.83
CA VAL A 247 16.64 4.67 4.34
C VAL A 247 15.77 3.81 5.24
N LYS A 248 15.75 4.12 6.54
CA LYS A 248 15.02 3.34 7.56
C LYS A 248 13.91 4.18 8.17
N TYR A 249 12.73 3.59 8.34
CA TYR A 249 11.56 4.17 8.98
C TYR A 249 11.20 3.42 10.26
N ARG A 250 10.77 4.17 11.28
CA ARG A 250 10.29 3.67 12.58
C ARG A 250 8.98 4.36 12.90
N THR A 251 7.99 3.62 13.39
CA THR A 251 6.69 4.22 13.74
C THR A 251 6.89 5.33 14.80
N PRO A 252 6.45 6.58 14.50
CA PRO A 252 6.60 7.68 15.45
C PRO A 252 5.82 7.37 16.74
N PRO A 253 6.19 7.97 17.88
CA PRO A 253 5.40 7.84 19.10
C PRO A 253 3.96 8.27 18.84
N ALA A 254 3.02 7.51 19.41
CA ALA A 254 1.68 8.02 19.63
C ALA A 254 1.79 9.31 20.47
N PRO A 255 0.88 10.29 20.32
CA PRO A 255 0.86 11.46 21.21
C PRO A 255 0.88 10.99 22.67
N PRO A 256 1.66 11.66 23.56
CA PRO A 256 1.93 11.15 24.89
C PRO A 256 0.62 10.92 25.66
N PRO A 257 0.38 9.70 26.18
CA PRO A 257 -0.65 9.49 27.18
C PRO A 257 -0.30 10.23 28.49
N PRO A 258 -1.29 10.56 29.35
CA PRO A 258 -1.05 11.25 30.62
C PRO A 258 -0.05 10.50 31.52
N PRO A 259 0.68 11.20 32.41
CA PRO A 259 1.82 10.64 33.14
C PRO A 259 1.38 9.51 34.10
N PRO A 260 2.10 8.39 34.17
CA PRO A 260 1.82 7.29 35.09
C PRO A 260 2.25 7.59 36.54
N PRO A 261 1.60 6.99 37.55
CA PRO A 261 2.00 7.11 38.96
C PRO A 261 3.38 6.48 39.23
N PRO A 262 4.07 6.84 40.33
CA PRO A 262 5.40 6.32 40.65
C PRO A 262 5.38 4.81 40.94
N ALA A 263 6.46 4.12 40.56
CA ALA A 263 6.61 2.68 40.75
C ALA A 263 6.79 2.34 42.24
N ASN A 264 5.98 1.39 42.74
CA ASN A 264 6.16 0.79 44.06
C ASN A 264 7.42 -0.11 44.10
N PRO A 265 8.11 -0.19 45.25
CA PRO A 265 9.27 -1.05 45.44
C PRO A 265 8.88 -2.53 45.38
N ILE A 266 9.83 -3.36 44.93
CA ILE A 266 9.72 -4.83 44.92
C ILE A 266 9.60 -5.31 46.38
N MET A 267 8.47 -5.96 46.72
CA MET A 267 8.32 -6.65 48.00
C MET A 267 8.67 -8.15 47.89
N PRO A 268 9.17 -8.77 48.98
CA PRO A 268 9.52 -10.18 49.05
C PRO A 268 8.28 -11.09 49.04
N ASP A 269 8.52 -12.37 48.75
CA ASP A 269 7.54 -13.45 48.74
C ASP A 269 6.50 -13.39 49.88
N SER A 270 5.23 -13.41 49.45
CA SER A 270 4.02 -13.87 50.12
C SER A 270 4.04 -13.95 51.66
N LEU A 271 3.41 -12.97 52.31
CA LEU A 271 2.75 -13.17 53.60
C LEU A 271 1.41 -13.89 53.38
N PRO A 272 0.98 -14.78 54.30
CA PRO A 272 -0.29 -15.49 54.16
C PRO A 272 -1.48 -14.52 54.16
N LEU A 273 -2.42 -14.75 53.23
CA LEU A 273 -3.65 -13.96 53.09
C LEU A 273 -4.46 -13.93 54.40
N PRO A 274 -5.06 -12.78 54.75
CA PRO A 274 -5.95 -12.68 55.89
C PRO A 274 -7.18 -13.58 55.70
N ILE A 275 -7.61 -14.19 56.81
CA ILE A 275 -8.64 -15.24 56.88
C ILE A 275 -10.04 -14.74 56.45
N ASN A 276 -10.24 -13.43 56.31
CA ASN A 276 -11.43 -12.81 55.73
C ASN A 276 -11.04 -11.88 54.57
N PRO A 277 -11.44 -12.17 53.31
CA PRO A 277 -11.20 -11.27 52.18
C PRO A 277 -12.02 -9.97 52.34
N PRO A 278 -11.46 -8.80 52.00
CA PRO A 278 -12.19 -7.53 51.97
C PRO A 278 -13.34 -7.60 50.96
N ALA A 279 -14.43 -6.87 51.22
CA ALA A 279 -15.59 -6.88 50.34
C ALA A 279 -15.33 -6.06 49.06
N LEU A 280 -15.60 -6.67 47.89
CA LEU A 280 -15.64 -6.01 46.58
C LEU A 280 -17.02 -6.24 45.95
N LYS A 281 -17.74 -5.16 45.67
CA LYS A 281 -19.00 -5.21 44.91
C LYS A 281 -18.87 -4.37 43.66
N VAL A 282 -19.27 -4.94 42.54
CA VAL A 282 -19.26 -4.27 41.25
C VAL A 282 -20.70 -4.21 40.75
N PHE A 283 -21.16 -3.03 40.36
CA PHE A 283 -22.45 -2.81 39.76
C PHE A 283 -22.28 -2.05 38.45
N VAL A 284 -23.12 -2.42 37.49
CA VAL A 284 -23.19 -1.75 36.21
C VAL A 284 -24.63 -1.71 35.73
N ASP A 285 -25.03 -0.58 35.18
CA ASP A 285 -26.31 -0.39 34.52
C ASP A 285 -26.17 0.48 33.27
N ALA A 286 -27.25 0.63 32.52
CA ALA A 286 -27.28 1.51 31.36
C ALA A 286 -28.54 2.38 31.38
N VAL A 287 -28.41 3.60 30.84
CA VAL A 287 -29.53 4.50 30.53
C VAL A 287 -29.30 5.10 29.15
N SER A 288 -30.37 5.44 28.45
CA SER A 288 -30.26 6.15 27.16
C SER A 288 -30.53 7.63 27.34
N VAL A 289 -29.86 8.46 26.53
CA VAL A 289 -29.97 9.91 26.56
C VAL A 289 -30.40 10.39 25.17
N ASP A 290 -31.55 11.07 25.10
CA ASP A 290 -32.09 11.61 23.84
C ASP A 290 -31.40 12.93 23.42
N SER A 291 -31.77 13.45 22.26
CA SER A 291 -31.24 14.71 21.72
C SER A 291 -31.50 15.95 22.57
N ASN A 292 -32.48 15.89 23.48
CA ASN A 292 -32.80 16.96 24.43
C ASN A 292 -32.15 16.74 25.81
N GLY A 293 -31.33 15.71 25.97
CA GLY A 293 -30.66 15.36 27.23
C GLY A 293 -31.57 14.66 28.24
N ARG A 294 -32.75 14.17 27.83
CA ARG A 294 -33.64 13.41 28.72
C ARG A 294 -33.13 11.99 28.88
N ILE A 295 -33.15 11.51 30.12
CA ILE A 295 -32.66 10.18 30.51
C ILE A 295 -33.82 9.18 30.54
N ASN A 296 -33.66 8.06 29.83
CA ASN A 296 -34.55 6.91 29.92
C ASN A 296 -33.85 5.76 30.66
N LYS A 297 -34.50 5.25 31.72
CA LYS A 297 -33.99 4.17 32.58
C LYS A 297 -34.19 2.77 32.00
N GLU A 298 -34.99 2.63 30.96
CA GLU A 298 -35.12 1.41 30.18
C GLU A 298 -34.47 1.66 28.81
N PRO A 299 -33.12 1.64 28.74
CA PRO A 299 -32.43 1.96 27.51
C PRO A 299 -32.74 0.93 26.42
N GLN A 300 -33.05 1.43 25.23
CA GLN A 300 -33.24 0.61 24.04
C GLN A 300 -32.43 1.25 22.92
N VAL A 301 -31.64 0.44 22.22
CA VAL A 301 -30.97 0.90 20.99
C VAL A 301 -31.85 0.48 19.82
N GLN A 302 -32.34 1.45 19.06
CA GLN A 302 -33.21 1.18 17.92
C GLN A 302 -32.43 1.29 16.62
N ILE A 303 -32.58 0.28 15.78
CA ILE A 303 -32.01 0.21 14.43
C ILE A 303 -33.18 0.19 13.45
N GLU A 304 -33.21 1.15 12.55
CA GLU A 304 -34.25 1.27 11.53
C GLU A 304 -33.67 1.02 10.14
N ASP A 305 -34.33 0.15 9.40
CA ASP A 305 -34.03 -0.12 7.99
C ASP A 305 -35.00 0.71 7.12
N PHE A 306 -34.48 1.44 6.13
CA PHE A 306 -35.24 2.24 5.16
C PHE A 306 -34.96 1.77 3.74
N VAL A 307 -35.92 1.93 2.83
CA VAL A 307 -35.68 1.68 1.40
C VAL A 307 -34.75 2.77 0.87
N SER A 308 -33.69 2.37 0.17
CA SER A 308 -32.69 3.26 -0.42
C SER A 308 -32.52 2.97 -1.90
N ILE A 309 -32.74 3.98 -2.75
CA ILE A 309 -32.49 3.90 -4.18
C ILE A 309 -31.20 4.62 -4.47
N ASN A 310 -30.26 3.94 -5.13
CA ASN A 310 -28.96 4.50 -5.47
C ASN A 310 -28.79 4.54 -6.99
N MET A 311 -28.64 5.74 -7.54
CA MET A 311 -28.25 5.99 -8.92
C MET A 311 -26.78 6.35 -8.99
N ARG A 312 -25.99 5.46 -9.58
CA ARG A 312 -24.55 5.64 -9.78
C ARG A 312 -24.27 5.85 -11.26
N PRO A 313 -23.65 6.98 -11.64
CA PRO A 313 -23.31 7.24 -13.03
C PRO A 313 -22.24 6.24 -13.48
N LEU A 314 -22.39 5.74 -14.70
CA LEU A 314 -21.42 4.83 -15.30
C LEU A 314 -20.46 5.65 -16.14
N LEU A 315 -19.25 5.87 -15.62
CA LEU A 315 -18.19 6.50 -16.40
C LEU A 315 -17.85 5.56 -17.57
N ASN A 316 -18.16 5.96 -18.79
CA ASN A 316 -17.99 5.15 -20.00
C ASN A 316 -16.54 5.14 -20.52
N TYR A 317 -15.55 5.27 -19.62
CA TYR A 317 -14.13 5.29 -19.92
C TYR A 317 -13.42 4.12 -19.24
N VAL A 318 -12.42 3.54 -19.90
CA VAL A 318 -11.47 2.60 -19.30
C VAL A 318 -10.08 3.23 -19.34
N PHE A 319 -9.49 3.50 -18.19
CA PHE A 319 -8.17 4.15 -18.07
C PHE A 319 -7.03 3.13 -18.14
N PHE A 320 -5.89 3.56 -18.66
CA PHE A 320 -4.71 2.74 -18.87
C PHE A 320 -3.47 3.37 -18.26
N ASP A 321 -2.54 2.51 -17.86
CA ASP A 321 -1.25 2.93 -17.34
C ASP A 321 -0.34 3.43 -18.49
N ASP A 322 0.72 4.15 -18.12
CA ASP A 322 1.63 4.78 -19.07
C ASP A 322 2.25 3.76 -20.04
N SER A 323 2.20 4.08 -21.33
CA SER A 323 2.78 3.26 -22.41
C SER A 323 2.29 1.81 -22.45
N SER A 324 1.14 1.51 -21.82
CA SER A 324 0.56 0.17 -21.72
C SER A 324 -0.80 0.06 -22.40
N SER A 325 -1.03 -1.03 -23.13
CA SER A 325 -2.33 -1.43 -23.65
C SER A 325 -3.01 -2.55 -22.84
N THR A 326 -2.39 -2.98 -21.74
CA THR A 326 -2.95 -3.99 -20.83
C THR A 326 -4.01 -3.35 -19.95
N ILE A 327 -5.19 -3.98 -19.86
CA ILE A 327 -6.26 -3.55 -18.96
C ILE A 327 -5.74 -3.67 -17.52
N PRO A 328 -5.73 -2.57 -16.74
CA PRO A 328 -5.21 -2.61 -15.38
C PRO A 328 -6.00 -3.54 -14.44
N ASN A 329 -5.31 -4.19 -13.50
CA ASN A 329 -5.88 -5.18 -12.57
C ASN A 329 -6.97 -4.64 -11.62
N ARG A 330 -7.17 -3.32 -11.57
CA ARG A 330 -8.24 -2.67 -10.80
C ARG A 330 -9.63 -2.88 -11.42
N TYR A 331 -9.71 -3.18 -12.71
CA TYR A 331 -10.97 -3.56 -13.34
C TYR A 331 -11.28 -5.04 -13.12
N ASN A 332 -12.51 -5.34 -12.74
CA ASN A 332 -12.97 -6.71 -12.53
C ASN A 332 -13.13 -7.41 -13.88
N GLN A 333 -12.20 -8.31 -14.19
CA GLN A 333 -12.25 -9.15 -15.39
C GLN A 333 -12.76 -10.54 -15.00
N LEU A 334 -13.92 -10.90 -15.55
CA LEU A 334 -14.54 -12.20 -15.34
C LEU A 334 -13.92 -13.25 -16.28
N ALA A 335 -13.96 -14.51 -15.85
CA ALA A 335 -13.82 -15.64 -16.74
C ALA A 335 -15.13 -15.90 -17.51
N LYS A 336 -15.03 -16.52 -18.69
CA LYS A 336 -16.18 -16.76 -19.58
C LYS A 336 -17.35 -17.51 -18.92
N ASN A 337 -17.06 -18.40 -17.97
CA ASN A 337 -18.06 -19.17 -17.22
C ASN A 337 -18.73 -18.34 -16.10
N GLU A 338 -18.11 -17.27 -15.63
CA GLU A 338 -18.64 -16.43 -14.54
C GLU A 338 -19.66 -15.41 -15.06
N VAL A 339 -19.60 -15.06 -16.34
CA VAL A 339 -20.51 -14.12 -17.01
C VAL A 339 -21.99 -14.45 -16.78
N ILE A 340 -22.35 -15.73 -16.71
CA ILE A 340 -23.75 -16.18 -16.53
C ILE A 340 -24.31 -15.77 -15.17
N ALA A 341 -23.44 -15.66 -14.16
CA ALA A 341 -23.84 -15.28 -12.80
C ALA A 341 -23.78 -13.77 -12.55
N PHE A 342 -23.23 -12.99 -13.50
CA PHE A 342 -23.16 -11.55 -13.36
C PHE A 342 -24.53 -10.91 -13.61
N ASP A 343 -25.01 -10.20 -12.61
CA ASP A 343 -26.22 -9.37 -12.69
C ASP A 343 -25.92 -8.03 -12.01
N THR A 344 -26.44 -6.93 -12.58
CA THR A 344 -26.34 -5.60 -11.98
C THR A 344 -26.92 -5.52 -10.56
N ASP A 345 -27.84 -6.40 -10.18
CA ASP A 345 -28.37 -6.51 -8.82
C ASP A 345 -27.32 -6.97 -7.79
N ASN A 346 -26.26 -7.67 -8.24
CA ASN A 346 -25.13 -8.04 -7.39
C ASN A 346 -24.26 -6.82 -7.02
N LEU A 347 -24.55 -5.64 -7.58
CA LEU A 347 -23.87 -4.38 -7.29
C LEU A 347 -24.55 -3.61 -6.13
N LYS A 348 -25.53 -4.21 -5.44
CA LYS A 348 -26.08 -3.70 -4.16
C LYS A 348 -24.96 -3.60 -3.11
N GLY A 349 -25.02 -2.61 -2.23
CA GLY A 349 -23.98 -2.34 -1.23
C GLY A 349 -22.66 -1.74 -1.75
N LYS A 350 -22.37 -1.77 -3.05
CA LYS A 350 -21.17 -1.15 -3.64
C LYS A 350 -21.27 0.38 -3.71
N ASN A 351 -20.16 1.10 -3.63
CA ASN A 351 -20.11 2.53 -3.95
C ASN A 351 -19.95 2.78 -5.47
N ALA A 352 -19.84 4.05 -5.90
CA ALA A 352 -19.73 4.39 -7.32
C ALA A 352 -18.44 3.87 -7.98
N ILE A 353 -17.30 3.90 -7.28
CA ILE A 353 -16.01 3.39 -7.78
C ILE A 353 -16.00 1.87 -7.86
N GLU A 354 -16.51 1.19 -6.83
CA GLU A 354 -16.62 -0.28 -6.84
C GLU A 354 -17.56 -0.78 -7.94
N THR A 355 -18.61 -0.01 -8.25
CA THR A 355 -19.50 -0.25 -9.40
C THR A 355 -18.78 0.02 -10.73
N TYR A 356 -18.00 1.09 -10.79
CA TYR A 356 -17.23 1.49 -11.97
C TYR A 356 -16.18 0.45 -12.38
N TYR A 357 -15.53 -0.23 -11.43
CA TYR A 357 -14.59 -1.29 -11.76
C TYR A 357 -15.23 -2.48 -12.49
N ASP A 358 -16.57 -2.59 -12.46
CA ASP A 358 -17.35 -3.52 -13.28
C ASP A 358 -17.83 -2.90 -14.62
N VAL A 359 -17.34 -1.73 -15.06
CA VAL A 359 -17.84 -1.03 -16.27
C VAL A 359 -17.87 -1.91 -17.51
N MET A 360 -16.84 -2.71 -17.75
CA MET A 360 -16.80 -3.62 -18.90
C MET A 360 -17.81 -4.77 -18.76
N ASN A 361 -18.08 -5.23 -17.54
CA ASN A 361 -19.07 -6.27 -17.25
C ASN A 361 -20.49 -5.74 -17.44
N ILE A 362 -20.76 -4.53 -16.95
CA ILE A 362 -22.04 -3.84 -17.12
C ILE A 362 -22.32 -3.62 -18.62
N VAL A 363 -21.33 -3.13 -19.38
CA VAL A 363 -21.46 -2.96 -20.84
C VAL A 363 -21.66 -4.31 -21.53
N GLY A 364 -20.87 -5.33 -21.18
CA GLY A 364 -21.00 -6.68 -21.73
C GLY A 364 -22.39 -7.28 -21.51
N GLN A 365 -22.92 -7.20 -20.28
CA GLN A 365 -24.26 -7.68 -19.94
C GLN A 365 -25.33 -6.96 -20.75
N ARG A 366 -25.30 -5.63 -20.77
CA ARG A 366 -26.30 -4.82 -21.49
C ARG A 366 -26.28 -5.08 -22.99
N MET A 367 -25.10 -5.32 -23.57
CA MET A 367 -24.99 -5.70 -24.99
C MET A 367 -25.48 -7.13 -25.28
N LYS A 368 -25.44 -8.04 -24.30
CA LYS A 368 -26.06 -9.38 -24.41
C LYS A 368 -27.58 -9.30 -24.35
N GLU A 369 -28.11 -8.42 -23.51
CA GLU A 369 -29.56 -8.21 -23.37
C GLU A 369 -30.15 -7.45 -24.56
N ASN A 370 -29.43 -6.44 -25.06
CA ASN A 370 -29.83 -5.66 -26.22
C ASN A 370 -29.02 -6.06 -27.45
N LEU A 371 -29.54 -6.98 -28.27
CA LEU A 371 -28.81 -7.58 -29.40
C LEU A 371 -28.60 -6.63 -30.60
N SER A 372 -29.34 -5.51 -30.70
CA SER A 372 -29.21 -4.55 -31.80
C SER A 372 -28.19 -3.43 -31.52
N ALA A 373 -27.86 -3.19 -30.25
CA ALA A 373 -26.93 -2.13 -29.86
C ALA A 373 -25.54 -2.34 -30.47
N LYS A 374 -24.89 -1.27 -30.90
CA LYS A 374 -23.50 -1.26 -31.33
C LYS A 374 -22.72 -0.30 -30.45
N ILE A 375 -21.44 -0.58 -30.26
CA ILE A 375 -20.52 0.33 -29.57
C ILE A 375 -19.32 0.67 -30.45
N THR A 376 -18.75 1.85 -30.22
CA THR A 376 -17.47 2.27 -30.77
C THR A 376 -16.52 2.48 -29.61
N LEU A 377 -15.37 1.79 -29.64
CA LEU A 377 -14.30 1.93 -28.67
C LEU A 377 -13.24 2.85 -29.25
N VAL A 378 -13.07 4.03 -28.65
CA VAL A 378 -12.11 5.04 -29.10
C VAL A 378 -10.93 5.09 -28.14
N GLY A 379 -9.81 4.50 -28.53
CA GLY A 379 -8.59 4.54 -27.75
C GLY A 379 -7.86 5.88 -27.86
N CYS A 380 -7.34 6.36 -26.74
CA CYS A 380 -6.58 7.60 -26.62
C CYS A 380 -5.28 7.37 -25.81
N ASN A 381 -4.34 8.30 -25.97
CA ASN A 381 -3.07 8.40 -25.28
C ASN A 381 -2.87 9.82 -24.73
N SER A 382 -1.77 10.05 -24.02
CA SER A 382 -1.45 11.36 -23.43
C SER A 382 -0.86 12.37 -24.44
N ASN A 383 -0.47 11.90 -25.62
CA ASN A 383 0.26 12.62 -26.66
C ASN A 383 1.52 13.36 -26.14
N MET A 384 2.21 12.75 -25.18
CA MET A 384 3.41 13.28 -24.53
C MET A 384 4.43 12.17 -24.30
N GLY A 385 5.71 12.54 -24.20
CA GLY A 385 6.77 11.58 -23.89
C GLY A 385 6.82 10.40 -24.87
N SER A 386 6.87 9.18 -24.34
CA SER A 386 6.87 7.92 -25.11
C SER A 386 5.56 7.65 -25.86
N GLU A 387 4.48 8.36 -25.53
CA GLU A 387 3.18 8.23 -26.20
C GLU A 387 2.92 9.30 -27.27
N LEU A 388 3.89 10.19 -27.53
CA LEU A 388 3.76 11.25 -28.54
C LEU A 388 3.47 10.65 -29.92
N ASP A 389 2.36 11.08 -30.55
CA ASP A 389 1.86 10.59 -31.83
C ASP A 389 1.64 9.07 -31.93
N ASN A 390 1.54 8.37 -30.80
CA ASN A 390 1.44 6.92 -30.76
C ASN A 390 -0.01 6.42 -30.88
N LYS A 391 -0.61 6.60 -32.07
CA LYS A 391 -1.96 6.10 -32.37
C LYS A 391 -2.06 4.57 -32.36
N ALA A 392 -0.93 3.87 -32.56
CA ALA A 392 -0.89 2.41 -32.49
C ALA A 392 -1.21 1.94 -31.06
N LEU A 393 -0.58 2.53 -30.04
CA LEU A 393 -0.89 2.25 -28.63
C LEU A 393 -2.36 2.52 -28.29
N SER A 394 -2.90 3.64 -28.79
CA SER A 394 -4.32 3.96 -28.63
C SER A 394 -5.21 2.88 -29.24
N ASN A 395 -4.91 2.41 -30.46
CA ASN A 395 -5.63 1.31 -31.10
C ASN A 395 -5.53 0.01 -30.27
N ASP A 396 -4.35 -0.32 -29.76
CA ASP A 396 -4.11 -1.53 -28.98
C ASP A 396 -4.91 -1.53 -27.67
N ARG A 397 -5.00 -0.38 -26.99
CA ARG A 397 -5.87 -0.21 -25.80
C ARG A 397 -7.34 -0.51 -26.12
N ALA A 398 -7.86 0.06 -27.20
CA ALA A 398 -9.24 -0.19 -27.63
C ALA A 398 -9.45 -1.66 -28.03
N MET A 399 -8.44 -2.29 -28.66
CA MET A 399 -8.45 -3.71 -29.00
C MET A 399 -8.47 -4.60 -27.75
N SER A 400 -7.73 -4.26 -26.69
CA SER A 400 -7.77 -4.99 -25.42
C SER A 400 -9.19 -5.03 -24.82
N VAL A 401 -9.89 -3.89 -24.80
CA VAL A 401 -11.28 -3.83 -24.35
C VAL A 401 -12.21 -4.62 -25.27
N LYS A 402 -12.04 -4.51 -26.60
CA LYS A 402 -12.80 -5.30 -27.58
C LYS A 402 -12.63 -6.79 -27.34
N ASN A 403 -11.39 -7.25 -27.18
CA ASN A 403 -11.05 -8.65 -26.96
C ASN A 403 -11.70 -9.20 -25.69
N TYR A 404 -11.73 -8.41 -24.61
CA TYR A 404 -12.44 -8.79 -23.40
C TYR A 404 -13.94 -9.01 -23.68
N LEU A 405 -14.61 -8.03 -24.29
CA LEU A 405 -16.04 -8.11 -24.61
C LEU A 405 -16.38 -9.24 -25.60
N THR A 406 -15.51 -9.54 -26.57
CA THR A 406 -15.75 -10.63 -27.53
C THR A 406 -15.45 -12.00 -26.93
N ASN A 407 -14.30 -12.16 -26.25
CA ASN A 407 -13.82 -13.47 -25.84
C ASN A 407 -14.49 -13.97 -24.55
N VAL A 408 -14.74 -13.04 -23.61
CA VAL A 408 -15.35 -13.34 -22.31
C VAL A 408 -16.87 -13.24 -22.41
N TRP A 409 -17.37 -12.09 -22.86
CA TRP A 409 -18.82 -11.83 -22.92
C TRP A 409 -19.49 -12.41 -24.18
N GLY A 410 -18.72 -12.81 -25.19
CA GLY A 410 -19.29 -13.39 -26.41
C GLY A 410 -20.07 -12.37 -27.25
N ILE A 411 -19.68 -11.10 -27.22
CA ILE A 411 -20.25 -10.07 -28.09
C ILE A 411 -19.70 -10.25 -29.50
N GLU A 412 -20.61 -10.29 -30.49
CA GLU A 412 -20.23 -10.43 -31.89
C GLU A 412 -19.28 -9.31 -32.34
N PRO A 413 -18.10 -9.63 -32.93
CA PRO A 413 -17.08 -8.63 -33.26
C PRO A 413 -17.54 -7.49 -34.17
N ASN A 414 -18.57 -7.71 -34.99
CA ASN A 414 -19.17 -6.71 -35.90
C ASN A 414 -20.05 -5.67 -35.18
N ARG A 415 -20.36 -5.89 -33.89
CA ARG A 415 -21.09 -4.94 -33.04
C ARG A 415 -20.16 -3.96 -32.31
N ILE A 416 -18.85 -4.14 -32.43
CA ILE A 416 -17.83 -3.32 -31.77
C ILE A 416 -16.90 -2.73 -32.84
N ASP A 417 -17.04 -1.44 -33.10
CA ASP A 417 -16.09 -0.67 -33.91
C ASP A 417 -14.91 -0.18 -33.05
N VAL A 418 -13.71 -0.08 -33.65
CA VAL A 418 -12.50 0.39 -32.96
C VAL A 418 -11.92 1.58 -33.71
N GLN A 419 -11.67 2.66 -32.96
CA GLN A 419 -11.03 3.86 -33.46
C GLN A 419 -9.90 4.27 -32.53
N ALA A 420 -8.95 5.05 -33.06
CA ALA A 420 -7.79 5.51 -32.31
C ALA A 420 -7.53 7.00 -32.56
N ARG A 421 -7.27 7.73 -31.47
CA ARG A 421 -6.83 9.12 -31.47
C ARG A 421 -5.60 9.26 -30.60
N ASN A 422 -4.88 10.37 -30.76
CA ASN A 422 -3.89 10.75 -29.75
C ASN A 422 -4.64 11.24 -28.51
N LEU A 423 -5.30 12.39 -28.57
CA LEU A 423 -6.06 12.91 -27.44
C LEU A 423 -7.57 12.61 -27.53
N PRO A 424 -8.28 12.56 -26.40
CA PRO A 424 -9.74 12.60 -26.37
C PRO A 424 -10.33 13.90 -26.96
N ILE A 425 -11.62 13.92 -27.29
CA ILE A 425 -12.30 15.16 -27.77
C ILE A 425 -12.21 16.25 -26.70
N GLU A 426 -12.59 15.89 -25.48
CA GLU A 426 -12.48 16.74 -24.29
C GLU A 426 -11.27 16.25 -23.49
N ALA A 427 -10.08 16.65 -23.95
CA ALA A 427 -8.82 16.27 -23.34
C ALA A 427 -8.50 17.12 -22.10
N SER A 428 -7.97 16.47 -21.08
CA SER A 428 -7.33 17.15 -19.95
C SER A 428 -5.97 17.70 -20.36
N LYS A 429 -5.41 18.61 -19.57
CA LYS A 429 -4.13 19.26 -19.91
C LYS A 429 -2.96 18.27 -19.84
N SER A 430 -2.43 17.87 -21.00
CA SER A 430 -1.33 16.91 -21.11
C SER A 430 0.01 17.40 -20.54
N ASP A 431 0.17 18.67 -20.22
CA ASP A 431 1.37 19.20 -19.54
C ASP A 431 1.41 18.86 -18.04
N THR A 432 0.34 18.31 -17.49
CA THR A 432 0.26 17.84 -16.10
C THR A 432 0.16 16.31 -16.04
N LEU A 433 0.80 15.67 -15.06
CA LEU A 433 0.71 14.21 -14.88
C LEU A 433 -0.75 13.73 -14.70
N PRO A 434 -1.60 14.35 -13.85
CA PRO A 434 -3.00 13.94 -13.74
C PRO A 434 -3.77 14.08 -15.05
N GLY A 435 -3.48 15.12 -15.86
CA GLY A 435 -4.11 15.27 -17.17
C GLY A 435 -3.67 14.22 -18.18
N GLN A 436 -2.40 13.80 -18.16
CA GLN A 436 -1.92 12.68 -18.97
C GLN A 436 -2.63 11.37 -18.61
N GLU A 437 -2.77 11.07 -17.32
CA GLU A 437 -3.52 9.90 -16.83
C GLU A 437 -4.98 9.90 -17.29
N GLU A 438 -5.65 11.06 -17.22
CA GLU A 438 -7.04 11.21 -17.67
C GLU A 438 -7.20 11.05 -19.19
N ASN A 439 -6.15 11.34 -19.96
CA ASN A 439 -6.14 11.20 -21.41
C ASN A 439 -5.82 9.77 -21.89
N ARG A 440 -5.09 8.98 -21.08
CA ARG A 440 -4.83 7.55 -21.32
C ARG A 440 -6.08 6.71 -21.06
N ARG A 441 -7.04 6.77 -21.98
CA ARG A 441 -8.34 6.10 -21.84
C ARG A 441 -8.87 5.51 -23.15
N VAL A 442 -9.75 4.53 -23.02
CA VAL A 442 -10.67 4.09 -24.09
C VAL A 442 -12.06 4.64 -23.76
N GLU A 443 -12.65 5.38 -24.69
CA GLU A 443 -14.03 5.87 -24.58
C GLU A 443 -15.00 4.86 -25.20
N ILE A 444 -16.07 4.52 -24.48
CA ILE A 444 -17.12 3.63 -24.93
C ILE A 444 -18.32 4.47 -25.39
N LEU A 445 -18.49 4.60 -26.69
CA LEU A 445 -19.64 5.26 -27.31
C LEU A 445 -20.65 4.20 -27.73
N SER A 446 -21.95 4.42 -27.51
CA SER A 446 -22.98 3.47 -27.92
C SER A 446 -23.98 4.10 -28.88
N SER A 447 -24.52 3.30 -29.79
CA SER A 447 -25.68 3.66 -30.60
C SER A 447 -26.99 3.66 -29.80
N ASP A 448 -26.98 3.11 -28.59
CA ASP A 448 -28.14 2.98 -27.71
C ASP A 448 -27.72 3.35 -26.27
N GLU A 449 -28.31 4.41 -25.73
CA GLU A 449 -27.97 4.94 -24.40
C GLU A 449 -28.20 3.94 -23.26
N SER A 450 -29.07 2.94 -23.47
CA SER A 450 -29.31 1.89 -22.46
C SER A 450 -28.06 1.10 -22.10
N ILE A 451 -27.04 1.08 -22.96
CA ILE A 451 -25.75 0.43 -22.72
C ILE A 451 -24.91 1.20 -21.69
N VAL A 452 -24.94 2.53 -21.72
CA VAL A 452 -24.08 3.41 -20.90
C VAL A 452 -24.84 4.18 -19.81
N LYS A 453 -26.16 4.00 -19.69
CA LYS A 453 -26.98 4.65 -18.66
C LYS A 453 -26.46 4.39 -17.23
N PRO A 454 -26.75 5.29 -16.26
CA PRO A 454 -26.45 5.05 -14.85
C PRO A 454 -26.96 3.70 -14.33
N VAL A 455 -26.27 3.14 -13.34
CA VAL A 455 -26.66 1.92 -12.64
C VAL A 455 -27.58 2.30 -11.48
N MET A 456 -28.76 1.69 -11.46
CA MET A 456 -29.77 1.86 -10.42
C MET A 456 -29.83 0.60 -9.56
N THR A 457 -29.81 0.75 -8.25
CA THR A 457 -30.05 -0.38 -7.33
C THR A 457 -30.95 0.04 -6.19
N ILE A 458 -31.82 -0.88 -5.78
CA ILE A 458 -32.63 -0.76 -4.57
C ILE A 458 -31.94 -1.55 -3.47
N ASP A 459 -31.67 -0.88 -2.36
CA ASP A 459 -30.98 -1.40 -1.18
C ASP A 459 -31.73 -1.00 0.10
N THR A 460 -31.21 -1.42 1.25
CA THR A 460 -31.72 -1.09 2.57
C THR A 460 -30.71 -0.20 3.30
N LEU A 461 -31.08 1.05 3.57
CA LEU A 461 -30.29 1.95 4.41
C LEU A 461 -30.60 1.70 5.88
N ARG A 462 -29.58 1.37 6.67
CA ARG A 462 -29.72 1.17 8.11
C ARG A 462 -29.31 2.43 8.87
N VAL A 463 -30.18 2.90 9.76
CA VAL A 463 -29.98 4.10 10.58
C VAL A 463 -30.19 3.74 12.05
N LEU A 464 -29.31 4.24 12.93
CA LEU A 464 -29.50 4.17 14.38
C LEU A 464 -30.43 5.29 14.86
N SER A 465 -31.20 5.00 15.89
CA SER A 465 -31.91 6.01 16.68
C SER A 465 -30.94 7.06 17.23
N ASP A 466 -31.39 8.32 17.23
CA ASP A 466 -30.66 9.49 17.72
C ASP A 466 -30.58 9.53 19.27
N THR A 467 -29.86 8.57 19.83
CA THR A 467 -29.75 8.35 21.28
C THR A 467 -28.34 7.92 21.65
N ASP A 468 -27.79 8.48 22.72
CA ASP A 468 -26.54 7.99 23.32
C ASP A 468 -26.83 6.98 24.42
N ILE A 469 -25.84 6.14 24.74
CA ILE A 469 -25.89 5.24 25.89
C ILE A 469 -24.94 5.74 26.96
N LYS A 470 -25.44 5.88 28.18
CA LYS A 470 -24.64 6.17 29.36
C LYS A 470 -24.65 4.95 30.25
N PHE A 471 -23.48 4.37 30.48
CA PHE A 471 -23.33 3.26 31.41
C PHE A 471 -23.07 3.83 32.81
N LEU A 472 -23.86 3.38 33.78
CA LEU A 472 -23.76 3.76 35.18
C LEU A 472 -22.92 2.71 35.88
N ALA A 473 -21.77 3.10 36.40
CA ALA A 473 -20.88 2.21 37.14
C ALA A 473 -20.90 2.59 38.62
N ASP A 474 -21.00 1.59 39.49
CA ASP A 474 -20.84 1.76 40.93
C ASP A 474 -20.01 0.61 41.47
N VAL A 475 -18.92 0.93 42.15
CA VAL A 475 -17.96 -0.06 42.63
C VAL A 475 -17.63 0.28 44.07
N ASP A 476 -17.87 -0.67 44.96
CA ASP A 476 -17.61 -0.53 46.39
C ASP A 476 -16.49 -1.49 46.78
N SER A 477 -15.41 -0.95 47.34
CA SER A 477 -14.23 -1.70 47.78
C SER A 477 -13.64 -1.08 49.04
N GLU A 478 -13.42 -1.93 50.05
CA GLU A 478 -12.83 -1.52 51.34
C GLU A 478 -11.33 -1.14 51.23
N VAL A 479 -10.67 -1.55 50.16
CA VAL A 479 -9.22 -1.38 49.94
C VAL A 479 -8.90 -0.52 48.72
N GLY A 480 -9.93 0.04 48.08
CA GLY A 480 -9.81 0.85 46.87
C GLY A 480 -9.55 0.02 45.60
N ILE A 481 -9.82 0.63 44.46
CA ILE A 481 -9.68 0.00 43.15
C ILE A 481 -8.30 0.30 42.54
N ASN A 482 -7.66 -0.72 41.96
CA ASN A 482 -6.40 -0.59 41.24
C ASN A 482 -6.65 -0.29 39.76
N GLU A 483 -7.32 -1.21 39.05
CA GLU A 483 -7.60 -1.10 37.62
C GLU A 483 -9.00 -1.63 37.27
N TRP A 484 -9.57 -1.13 36.18
CA TRP A 484 -10.84 -1.59 35.64
C TRP A 484 -10.91 -1.49 34.12
N ILE A 485 -11.73 -2.35 33.54
CA ILE A 485 -12.01 -2.41 32.10
C ILE A 485 -13.53 -2.51 31.95
N PHE A 486 -14.10 -1.56 31.21
CA PHE A 486 -15.47 -1.60 30.74
C PHE A 486 -15.49 -1.95 29.25
N GLU A 487 -16.30 -2.93 28.85
CA GLU A 487 -16.47 -3.33 27.47
C GLU A 487 -17.96 -3.49 27.15
N ALA A 488 -18.39 -3.00 25.98
CA ALA A 488 -19.68 -3.34 25.37
C ALA A 488 -19.42 -4.06 24.05
N LYS A 489 -19.97 -5.27 23.91
CA LYS A 489 -19.73 -6.20 22.80
C LYS A 489 -21.04 -6.63 22.15
N GLN A 490 -20.99 -6.91 20.86
CA GLN A 490 -22.08 -7.55 20.12
C GLN A 490 -21.50 -8.64 19.22
N ASP A 491 -22.01 -9.86 19.35
CA ASP A 491 -21.56 -11.03 18.58
C ASP A 491 -20.02 -11.20 18.62
N GLY A 492 -19.41 -10.96 19.79
CA GLY A 492 -17.96 -11.03 20.01
C GLY A 492 -17.15 -9.80 19.56
N ASN A 493 -17.75 -8.84 18.85
CA ASN A 493 -17.08 -7.60 18.43
C ASN A 493 -17.21 -6.51 19.48
N ILE A 494 -16.09 -5.89 19.88
CA ILE A 494 -16.08 -4.77 20.82
C ILE A 494 -16.61 -3.52 20.10
N LEU A 495 -17.72 -2.98 20.58
CA LEU A 495 -18.33 -1.76 20.06
C LEU A 495 -17.83 -0.52 20.82
N PHE A 496 -17.66 -0.65 22.14
CA PHE A 496 -17.18 0.41 23.02
C PHE A 496 -16.32 -0.16 24.13
N GLN A 497 -15.23 0.54 24.47
CA GLN A 497 -14.32 0.14 25.54
C GLN A 497 -13.76 1.36 26.27
N LYS A 498 -13.67 1.24 27.60
CA LYS A 498 -12.98 2.18 28.47
C LYS A 498 -12.11 1.39 29.45
N ILE A 499 -10.92 1.90 29.72
CA ILE A 499 -9.95 1.31 30.65
C ILE A 499 -9.50 2.44 31.56
N GLY A 500 -9.39 2.15 32.86
CA GLY A 500 -8.94 3.14 33.83
C GLY A 500 -8.30 2.51 35.05
N ASN A 501 -7.64 3.36 35.82
CA ASN A 501 -7.07 3.02 37.12
C ASN A 501 -7.84 3.76 38.20
N GLY A 502 -7.84 3.26 39.43
CA GLY A 502 -8.61 3.85 40.52
C GLY A 502 -10.11 3.60 40.37
N GLN A 503 -10.92 4.41 41.06
CA GLN A 503 -12.37 4.33 40.97
C GLN A 503 -12.85 4.63 39.54
N PRO A 504 -13.71 3.80 38.91
CA PRO A 504 -14.31 4.13 37.63
C PRO A 504 -15.18 5.38 37.73
N ASP A 505 -15.26 6.14 36.63
CA ASP A 505 -16.25 7.20 36.51
C ASP A 505 -17.64 6.60 36.71
N SER A 506 -18.48 7.26 37.51
CA SER A 506 -19.86 6.83 37.75
C SER A 506 -20.70 6.77 36.47
N GLU A 507 -20.26 7.48 35.43
CA GLU A 507 -20.93 7.58 34.14
C GLU A 507 -19.93 7.42 32.99
N LEU A 508 -20.13 6.41 32.15
CA LEU A 508 -19.34 6.18 30.93
C LEU A 508 -20.24 6.45 29.71
N LEU A 509 -19.97 7.55 28.99
CA LEU A 509 -20.76 7.94 27.82
C LEU A 509 -20.26 7.26 26.54
N TRP A 510 -21.19 6.60 25.85
CA TRP A 510 -21.04 6.10 24.49
C TRP A 510 -21.86 6.98 23.52
N ASP A 511 -21.15 7.87 22.82
CA ASP A 511 -21.70 8.80 21.82
C ASP A 511 -22.04 8.05 20.51
N LEU A 512 -23.24 7.48 20.45
CA LEU A 512 -23.74 6.78 19.27
C LEU A 512 -24.25 7.74 18.19
N ARG A 513 -24.67 8.94 18.58
CA ARG A 513 -25.23 9.95 17.66
C ARG A 513 -24.18 10.44 16.67
N ASN A 514 -22.98 10.77 17.16
CA ASN A 514 -21.92 11.33 16.33
C ASN A 514 -20.90 10.29 15.85
N ASN A 515 -20.75 9.15 16.54
CA ASN A 515 -19.75 8.14 16.20
C ASN A 515 -20.36 6.83 15.71
N LYS A 516 -20.69 6.79 14.41
CA LYS A 516 -21.33 5.65 13.74
C LYS A 516 -20.38 4.50 13.37
N LYS A 517 -19.07 4.62 13.64
CA LYS A 517 -18.05 3.65 13.19
C LYS A 517 -18.21 2.28 13.86
N ASN A 518 -18.62 2.26 15.13
CA ASN A 518 -18.81 1.04 15.94
C ASN A 518 -20.29 0.80 16.26
N MET A 519 -21.16 1.08 15.30
CA MET A 519 -22.60 0.89 15.41
C MET A 519 -22.95 -0.60 15.50
N PRO A 520 -23.92 -0.99 16.36
CA PRO A 520 -24.48 -2.32 16.37
C PRO A 520 -25.10 -2.69 15.01
N ARG A 521 -24.85 -3.90 14.53
CA ARG A 521 -25.25 -4.33 13.17
C ARG A 521 -26.32 -5.40 13.17
N THR A 522 -26.52 -6.10 14.28
CA THR A 522 -27.47 -7.20 14.39
C THR A 522 -28.58 -6.85 15.39
N ALA A 523 -29.61 -7.69 15.45
CA ALA A 523 -30.64 -7.60 16.47
C ALA A 523 -30.22 -8.27 17.79
N SER A 524 -29.01 -8.84 17.86
CA SER A 524 -28.48 -9.44 19.09
C SER A 524 -28.32 -8.35 20.18
N PRO A 525 -28.65 -8.64 21.44
CA PRO A 525 -28.38 -7.73 22.54
C PRO A 525 -26.91 -7.35 22.62
N ILE A 526 -26.63 -6.15 23.13
CA ILE A 526 -25.26 -5.71 23.42
C ILE A 526 -24.94 -6.16 24.83
N GLU A 527 -23.93 -7.01 24.98
CA GLU A 527 -23.42 -7.45 26.27
C GLU A 527 -22.41 -6.43 26.78
N TYR A 528 -22.63 -5.88 27.96
CA TYR A 528 -21.69 -4.95 28.57
C TYR A 528 -21.23 -5.43 29.94
N LYS A 529 -19.92 -5.30 30.16
CA LYS A 529 -19.22 -5.86 31.30
C LYS A 529 -18.25 -4.84 31.88
N LEU A 530 -18.34 -4.63 33.19
CA LEU A 530 -17.34 -3.93 33.98
C LEU A 530 -16.53 -4.97 34.75
N SER A 531 -15.23 -5.07 34.48
CA SER A 531 -14.29 -5.92 35.21
C SER A 531 -13.36 -5.03 36.02
N VAL A 532 -13.15 -5.36 37.29
CA VAL A 532 -12.41 -4.54 38.25
C VAL A 532 -11.42 -5.41 39.01
N MET A 533 -10.26 -4.84 39.32
CA MET A 533 -9.28 -5.39 40.25
C MET A 533 -9.01 -4.39 41.37
N ASP A 534 -9.10 -4.83 42.61
CA ASP A 534 -8.82 -3.99 43.78
C ASP A 534 -7.31 -3.88 44.09
N SER A 535 -6.96 -3.06 45.07
CA SER A 535 -5.56 -2.81 45.47
C SER A 535 -4.83 -4.02 46.06
N VAL A 536 -5.53 -5.09 46.43
CA VAL A 536 -4.93 -6.33 46.96
C VAL A 536 -5.00 -7.49 45.96
N GLY A 537 -5.44 -7.23 44.73
CA GLY A 537 -5.48 -8.19 43.62
C GLY A 537 -6.76 -9.02 43.54
N GLN A 538 -7.78 -8.74 44.35
CA GLN A 538 -9.11 -9.35 44.22
C GLN A 538 -9.76 -8.86 42.93
N LYS A 539 -10.40 -9.77 42.19
CA LYS A 539 -11.10 -9.45 40.93
C LYS A 539 -12.60 -9.56 41.12
N GLY A 540 -13.33 -8.58 40.61
CA GLY A 540 -14.79 -8.57 40.56
C GLY A 540 -15.28 -8.16 39.18
N PHE A 541 -16.50 -8.55 38.82
CA PHE A 541 -17.13 -8.07 37.60
C PHE A 541 -18.65 -7.99 37.74
N ALA A 542 -19.25 -7.13 36.92
CA ALA A 542 -20.69 -7.09 36.68
C ALA A 542 -20.96 -7.07 35.17
N GLU A 543 -21.99 -7.79 34.75
CA GLU A 543 -22.34 -7.95 33.35
C GLU A 543 -23.86 -7.89 33.20
N LYS A 544 -24.31 -7.19 32.15
CA LYS A 544 -25.71 -7.05 31.78
C LYS A 544 -25.83 -6.98 30.26
N SER A 545 -27.06 -7.01 29.75
CA SER A 545 -27.35 -6.85 28.34
C SER A 545 -28.27 -5.66 28.08
N LEU A 546 -28.03 -5.00 26.96
CA LEU A 546 -28.81 -3.89 26.44
C LEU A 546 -29.58 -4.39 25.20
N PRO A 547 -30.92 -4.43 25.24
CA PRO A 547 -31.71 -4.93 24.11
C PRO A 547 -31.60 -4.01 22.90
N ILE A 548 -31.62 -4.62 21.72
CA ILE A 548 -31.73 -3.91 20.43
C ILE A 548 -33.11 -4.15 19.84
N ILE A 549 -33.77 -3.07 19.44
CA ILE A 549 -35.00 -3.13 18.65
C ILE A 549 -34.66 -2.87 17.20
N LYS A 550 -34.93 -3.86 16.34
CA LYS A 550 -34.75 -3.72 14.90
C LYS A 550 -36.11 -3.49 14.22
N LEU A 551 -36.33 -2.29 13.68
CA LEU A 551 -37.48 -1.97 12.85
C LEU A 551 -37.12 -2.16 11.38
N THR A 552 -37.53 -3.30 10.83
CA THR A 552 -37.39 -3.54 9.39
C THR A 552 -38.45 -2.77 8.59
N VAL A 553 -38.21 -2.56 7.29
CA VAL A 553 -39.23 -1.98 6.38
C VAL A 553 -40.56 -2.75 6.48
N ASN A 554 -40.53 -4.08 6.52
CA ASN A 554 -41.73 -4.90 6.64
C ASN A 554 -42.43 -4.70 7.99
N THR A 555 -41.67 -4.69 9.10
CA THR A 555 -42.22 -4.45 10.45
C THR A 555 -42.88 -3.07 10.56
N LYS A 556 -42.29 -2.04 9.94
CA LYS A 556 -42.87 -0.69 9.92
C LYS A 556 -44.18 -0.64 9.14
N ARG A 557 -44.25 -1.32 7.99
CA ARG A 557 -45.47 -1.44 7.17
C ARG A 557 -46.58 -2.23 7.87
N GLU A 558 -46.24 -3.34 8.54
CA GLU A 558 -47.20 -4.13 9.32
C GLU A 558 -47.79 -3.33 10.49
N ASN A 559 -46.95 -2.56 11.17
CA ASN A 559 -47.34 -1.76 12.34
C ASN A 559 -47.91 -0.38 11.99
N ARG A 560 -47.99 -0.02 10.70
CA ARG A 560 -48.45 1.30 10.21
C ARG A 560 -47.74 2.48 10.88
N THR A 561 -46.44 2.35 11.10
CA THR A 561 -45.59 3.41 11.67
C THR A 561 -45.01 4.28 10.57
N ASP A 562 -44.71 5.55 10.87
CA ASP A 562 -44.08 6.47 9.90
C ASP A 562 -42.82 5.85 9.27
N ASP A 563 -42.72 5.91 7.94
CA ASP A 563 -41.58 5.38 7.18
C ASP A 563 -41.05 6.43 6.19
N LYS A 564 -39.86 6.19 5.67
CA LYS A 564 -39.19 7.09 4.71
C LYS A 564 -38.48 6.29 3.63
N GLU A 565 -38.45 6.86 2.44
CA GLU A 565 -37.63 6.39 1.34
C GLU A 565 -36.51 7.39 1.08
N PHE A 566 -35.30 6.88 0.92
CA PHE A 566 -34.13 7.68 0.60
C PHE A 566 -33.71 7.40 -0.84
N GLU A 567 -33.47 8.45 -1.62
CA GLU A 567 -32.99 8.32 -2.98
C GLU A 567 -31.70 9.13 -3.14
N TYR A 568 -30.64 8.48 -3.59
CA TYR A 568 -29.31 9.03 -3.77
C TYR A 568 -28.96 9.04 -5.25
N TYR A 569 -28.74 10.24 -5.80
CA TYR A 569 -28.38 10.43 -7.19
C TYR A 569 -27.02 11.11 -7.28
N SER A 570 -26.08 10.52 -8.01
CA SER A 570 -24.82 11.17 -8.34
C SER A 570 -24.83 11.57 -9.81
N LEU A 571 -24.65 12.85 -10.07
CA LEU A 571 -24.57 13.43 -11.40
C LEU A 571 -23.12 13.75 -11.72
N ILE A 572 -22.51 12.83 -12.43
CA ILE A 572 -21.26 13.07 -13.13
C ILE A 572 -21.54 14.12 -14.22
N LEU A 573 -20.83 15.26 -14.21
CA LEU A 573 -20.95 16.33 -15.20
C LEU A 573 -19.56 16.55 -15.81
N PHE A 574 -19.28 16.14 -17.06
CA PHE A 574 -17.89 16.23 -17.57
C PHE A 574 -17.62 17.18 -18.73
N SER A 575 -16.93 18.27 -18.38
CA SER A 575 -15.52 18.48 -18.78
C SER A 575 -14.83 19.33 -17.68
N TYR A 576 -13.49 19.34 -17.61
CA TYR A 576 -12.72 20.20 -16.68
C TYR A 576 -13.17 21.67 -16.79
N GLY A 577 -13.52 22.30 -15.67
CA GLY A 577 -13.87 23.73 -15.62
C GLY A 577 -15.23 24.14 -16.21
N LYS A 578 -16.04 23.21 -16.75
CA LYS A 578 -17.39 23.54 -17.26
C LYS A 578 -18.46 23.45 -16.15
N SER A 579 -19.47 24.32 -16.24
CA SER A 579 -20.58 24.42 -15.26
C SER A 579 -21.98 24.34 -15.89
N SER A 580 -22.08 24.20 -17.21
CA SER A 580 -23.34 24.08 -17.95
C SER A 580 -23.81 22.63 -18.06
N LEU A 581 -25.12 22.40 -17.90
CA LEU A 581 -25.76 21.09 -18.05
C LEU A 581 -25.87 20.70 -19.54
N GLU A 582 -25.03 19.78 -19.98
CA GLU A 582 -25.13 19.13 -21.31
C GLU A 582 -26.43 18.31 -21.48
N GLN A 583 -26.73 17.87 -22.70
CA GLN A 583 -28.02 17.22 -23.02
C GLN A 583 -28.29 15.96 -22.22
N GLU A 584 -27.29 15.08 -22.11
CA GLU A 584 -27.36 13.82 -21.36
C GLU A 584 -27.66 14.05 -19.87
N HIS A 585 -27.09 15.12 -19.29
CA HIS A 585 -27.34 15.47 -17.89
C HIS A 585 -28.76 15.99 -17.65
N ARG A 586 -29.41 16.59 -18.66
CA ARG A 586 -30.78 17.09 -18.51
C ARG A 586 -31.76 15.94 -18.32
N GLU A 587 -31.57 14.82 -19.01
CA GLU A 587 -32.46 13.66 -18.91
C GLU A 587 -32.40 13.01 -17.53
N VAL A 588 -31.20 12.88 -16.96
CA VAL A 588 -31.05 12.35 -15.59
C VAL A 588 -31.68 13.31 -14.58
N VAL A 589 -31.46 14.61 -14.70
CA VAL A 589 -32.09 15.60 -13.81
C VAL A 589 -33.62 15.59 -13.95
N ASP A 590 -34.15 15.43 -15.17
CA ASP A 590 -35.59 15.32 -15.41
C ASP A 590 -36.17 14.00 -14.87
N PHE A 591 -35.42 12.91 -14.94
CA PHE A 591 -35.77 11.65 -14.28
C PHE A 591 -35.89 11.83 -12.76
N VAL A 592 -34.89 12.46 -12.12
CA VAL A 592 -34.92 12.75 -10.67
C VAL A 592 -36.10 13.64 -10.33
N LYS A 593 -36.35 14.68 -11.14
CA LYS A 593 -37.46 15.62 -10.95
C LYS A 593 -38.82 14.92 -10.89
N ASN A 594 -39.04 13.93 -11.75
CA ASN A 594 -40.31 13.20 -11.81
C ASN A 594 -40.53 12.26 -10.60
N ARG A 595 -39.49 12.02 -9.78
CA ARG A 595 -39.55 11.16 -8.59
C ARG A 595 -39.70 11.96 -7.30
N ILE A 596 -39.30 13.24 -7.29
CA ILE A 596 -39.45 14.12 -6.14
C ILE A 596 -40.93 14.45 -5.92
N THR A 597 -41.42 14.23 -4.70
CA THR A 597 -42.79 14.59 -4.28
C THR A 597 -42.80 15.92 -3.53
N ASP A 598 -43.97 16.56 -3.42
CA ASP A 598 -44.13 17.85 -2.71
C ASP A 598 -43.76 17.81 -1.22
N LYS A 599 -43.70 16.62 -0.62
CA LYS A 599 -43.33 16.40 0.80
C LYS A 599 -41.88 16.00 0.99
N ALA A 600 -41.14 15.80 -0.10
CA ALA A 600 -39.76 15.34 -0.01
C ALA A 600 -38.83 16.48 0.43
N LYS A 601 -37.86 16.16 1.28
CA LYS A 601 -36.71 17.04 1.54
C LYS A 601 -35.61 16.72 0.55
N VAL A 602 -35.04 17.74 -0.07
CA VAL A 602 -34.00 17.56 -1.09
C VAL A 602 -32.74 18.32 -0.71
N TYR A 603 -31.62 17.62 -0.80
CA TYR A 603 -30.28 18.16 -0.57
C TYR A 603 -29.48 18.04 -1.87
N VAL A 604 -28.80 19.12 -2.27
CA VAL A 604 -28.01 19.18 -3.50
C VAL A 604 -26.61 19.67 -3.16
N TYR A 605 -25.64 18.77 -3.21
CA TYR A 605 -24.26 19.04 -2.86
C TYR A 605 -23.33 18.89 -4.06
N GLY A 606 -22.60 19.95 -4.38
CA GLY A 606 -21.58 19.94 -5.41
C GLY A 606 -20.21 19.62 -4.83
N TYR A 607 -19.45 18.78 -5.52
CA TYR A 607 -18.08 18.40 -5.18
C TYR A 607 -17.12 18.70 -6.32
N SER A 608 -15.83 18.75 -6.02
CA SER A 608 -14.74 18.77 -6.98
C SER A 608 -13.66 17.76 -6.61
N ASP A 609 -12.82 17.45 -7.58
CA ASP A 609 -11.50 16.86 -7.33
C ASP A 609 -10.54 17.88 -6.69
N SER A 610 -9.33 17.41 -6.35
CA SER A 610 -8.26 18.21 -5.77
C SER A 610 -7.37 18.92 -6.82
N MET A 611 -7.72 18.93 -8.11
CA MET A 611 -6.93 19.63 -9.11
C MET A 611 -7.34 21.10 -9.20
N GLY A 612 -6.37 21.99 -9.05
CA GLY A 612 -6.55 23.44 -9.16
C GLY A 612 -6.49 24.13 -7.80
N GLU A 613 -7.05 25.34 -7.73
CA GLU A 613 -7.13 26.09 -6.47
C GLU A 613 -8.44 25.79 -5.74
N GLU A 614 -8.34 25.47 -4.45
CA GLU A 614 -9.47 25.11 -3.57
C GLU A 614 -10.63 26.14 -3.63
N ASP A 615 -10.31 27.44 -3.54
CA ASP A 615 -11.30 28.52 -3.60
C ASP A 615 -12.07 28.56 -4.93
N ILE A 616 -11.40 28.21 -6.03
CA ILE A 616 -12.02 28.14 -7.35
C ILE A 616 -12.91 26.90 -7.43
N ASN A 617 -12.41 25.77 -6.94
CA ASN A 617 -13.10 24.49 -6.89
C ASN A 617 -14.41 24.55 -6.08
N LYS A 618 -14.38 25.23 -4.92
CA LYS A 618 -15.58 25.52 -4.12
C LYS A 618 -16.61 26.36 -4.87
N LYS A 619 -16.18 27.42 -5.55
CA LYS A 619 -17.08 28.27 -6.38
C LYS A 619 -17.67 27.50 -7.56
N ILE A 620 -16.90 26.64 -8.24
CA ILE A 620 -17.37 25.85 -9.38
C ILE A 620 -18.40 24.82 -8.92
N SER A 621 -18.10 24.08 -7.85
CA SER A 621 -19.01 23.07 -7.30
C SER A 621 -20.32 23.69 -6.82
N GLU A 622 -20.28 24.87 -6.18
CA GLU A 622 -21.48 25.61 -5.77
C GLU A 622 -22.33 26.05 -6.96
N ARG A 623 -21.71 26.56 -8.04
CA ARG A 623 -22.44 26.93 -9.27
C ARG A 623 -23.11 25.73 -9.93
N ARG A 624 -22.43 24.58 -9.97
CA ARG A 624 -22.98 23.32 -10.49
C ARG A 624 -24.19 22.86 -9.68
N ALA A 625 -24.09 22.85 -8.35
CA ALA A 625 -25.18 22.50 -7.44
C ALA A 625 -26.40 23.43 -7.64
N LYS A 626 -26.17 24.75 -7.74
CA LYS A 626 -27.24 25.73 -8.02
C LYS A 626 -27.89 25.52 -9.39
N SER A 627 -27.11 25.20 -10.43
CA SER A 627 -27.64 24.90 -11.76
C SER A 627 -28.59 23.68 -11.75
N VAL A 628 -28.20 22.62 -11.03
CA VAL A 628 -29.02 21.42 -10.86
C VAL A 628 -30.31 21.75 -10.08
N ALA A 629 -30.20 22.44 -8.94
CA ALA A 629 -31.36 22.84 -8.13
C ALA A 629 -32.36 23.71 -8.91
N ASN A 630 -31.85 24.67 -9.70
CA ASN A 630 -32.68 25.52 -10.56
C ASN A 630 -33.45 24.71 -11.62
N ARG A 631 -32.82 23.68 -12.21
CA ARG A 631 -33.46 22.80 -13.20
C ARG A 631 -34.55 21.92 -12.57
N LEU A 632 -34.29 21.40 -11.36
CA LEU A 632 -35.28 20.66 -10.57
C LEU A 632 -36.46 21.53 -10.13
N ARG A 633 -36.32 22.87 -10.18
CA ARG A 633 -37.32 23.87 -9.73
C ARG A 633 -37.64 23.78 -8.24
N LEU A 634 -36.66 23.39 -7.43
CA LEU A 634 -36.83 23.25 -5.98
C LEU A 634 -36.63 24.62 -5.31
N ARG A 635 -37.62 25.05 -4.54
CA ARG A 635 -37.55 26.31 -3.77
C ARG A 635 -36.96 26.11 -2.37
N ASP A 636 -37.17 24.94 -1.78
CA ASP A 636 -36.82 24.62 -0.39
C ASP A 636 -35.68 23.60 -0.26
N ALA A 637 -34.89 23.39 -1.33
CA ALA A 637 -33.75 22.49 -1.28
C ALA A 637 -32.54 23.15 -0.61
N GLU A 638 -31.81 22.36 0.18
CA GLU A 638 -30.51 22.79 0.69
C GLU A 638 -29.46 22.62 -0.42
N VAL A 639 -28.81 23.72 -0.82
CA VAL A 639 -27.82 23.72 -1.90
C VAL A 639 -26.48 24.23 -1.40
N LYS A 640 -25.44 23.39 -1.47
CA LYS A 640 -24.07 23.77 -1.05
C LYS A 640 -23.03 23.28 -2.05
N GLY A 641 -21.98 24.07 -2.25
CA GLY A 641 -20.74 23.63 -2.90
C GLY A 641 -19.70 23.33 -1.84
N LEU A 642 -19.28 22.08 -1.77
CA LEU A 642 -18.29 21.60 -0.80
C LEU A 642 -16.87 21.60 -1.39
N GLY A 643 -16.72 21.74 -2.72
CA GLY A 643 -15.43 21.71 -3.38
C GLY A 643 -14.65 20.43 -3.04
N GLU A 644 -13.42 20.61 -2.57
CA GLU A 644 -12.50 19.55 -2.13
C GLU A 644 -12.39 19.45 -0.58
N GLU A 645 -13.23 20.17 0.18
CA GLU A 645 -13.27 20.08 1.66
C GLU A 645 -13.52 18.64 2.15
N THR A 646 -14.21 17.84 1.33
CA THR A 646 -14.39 16.41 1.52
C THR A 646 -14.23 15.71 0.18
N LEU A 647 -13.10 15.03 -0.01
CA LEU A 647 -12.88 14.17 -1.18
C LEU A 647 -13.72 12.89 -1.04
N LEU A 648 -14.60 12.66 -2.01
CA LEU A 648 -15.47 11.48 -2.03
C LEU A 648 -14.70 10.18 -2.32
N TYR A 649 -13.64 10.27 -3.13
CA TYR A 649 -12.87 9.13 -3.63
C TYR A 649 -11.38 9.48 -3.76
N ASP A 650 -10.52 8.47 -3.94
CA ASP A 650 -9.08 8.65 -4.10
C ASP A 650 -8.73 9.41 -5.40
N ASN A 651 -8.13 10.59 -5.26
CA ASN A 651 -7.78 11.46 -6.39
C ASN A 651 -6.43 11.11 -7.05
N ASN A 652 -5.71 10.10 -6.54
CA ASN A 652 -4.49 9.59 -7.19
C ASN A 652 -4.78 8.85 -8.49
N LEU A 653 -6.02 8.38 -8.70
CA LEU A 653 -6.45 7.73 -9.92
C LEU A 653 -7.40 8.63 -10.74
N PRO A 654 -7.36 8.56 -12.09
CA PRO A 654 -8.21 9.39 -12.93
C PRO A 654 -9.69 9.16 -12.67
N GLU A 655 -10.14 7.91 -12.53
CA GLU A 655 -11.52 7.59 -12.18
C GLU A 655 -11.99 8.26 -10.88
N GLY A 656 -11.17 8.28 -9.83
CA GLY A 656 -11.54 8.90 -8.56
C GLY A 656 -11.68 10.43 -8.68
N ARG A 657 -10.83 11.08 -9.48
CA ARG A 657 -10.98 12.51 -9.82
C ARG A 657 -12.29 12.75 -10.56
N PHE A 658 -12.60 11.96 -11.58
CA PHE A 658 -13.86 12.04 -12.33
C PHE A 658 -15.07 11.85 -11.39
N TYR A 659 -15.08 10.85 -10.52
CA TYR A 659 -16.17 10.62 -9.59
C TYR A 659 -16.28 11.69 -8.47
N CYS A 660 -15.23 12.46 -8.19
CA CYS A 660 -15.30 13.62 -7.29
C CYS A 660 -15.86 14.88 -7.98
N ARG A 661 -15.74 15.00 -9.31
CA ARG A 661 -16.35 16.09 -10.11
C ARG A 661 -17.86 15.85 -10.30
N THR A 662 -18.62 15.79 -9.21
CA THR A 662 -20.04 15.38 -9.22
C THR A 662 -20.95 16.34 -8.46
N VAL A 663 -22.25 16.30 -8.77
CA VAL A 663 -23.32 16.84 -7.92
C VAL A 663 -24.13 15.68 -7.37
N GLN A 664 -24.19 15.55 -6.05
CA GLN A 664 -25.06 14.58 -5.39
C GLN A 664 -26.39 15.22 -5.02
N ILE A 665 -27.48 14.50 -5.31
CA ILE A 665 -28.83 14.84 -4.90
C ILE A 665 -29.32 13.74 -3.95
N THR A 666 -29.71 14.13 -2.74
CA THR A 666 -30.37 13.25 -1.78
C THR A 666 -31.81 13.67 -1.64
N VAL A 667 -32.74 12.74 -1.83
CA VAL A 667 -34.18 12.95 -1.66
C VAL A 667 -34.64 12.08 -0.50
N GLU A 668 -35.27 12.70 0.50
CA GLU A 668 -35.90 12.03 1.63
C GLU A 668 -37.42 12.20 1.51
N THR A 669 -38.13 11.13 1.17
CA THR A 669 -39.58 11.14 0.95
C THR A 669 -40.28 10.41 2.09
N PRO A 670 -41.17 11.08 2.85
CA PRO A 670 -42.03 10.41 3.81
C PRO A 670 -43.00 9.45 3.11
N VAL A 671 -43.02 8.19 3.54
CA VAL A 671 -43.98 7.19 3.09
C VAL A 671 -45.18 7.26 4.04
N LYS A 672 -46.33 7.71 3.55
CA LYS A 672 -47.61 7.55 4.26
C LYS A 672 -48.32 6.34 3.67
N ASP A 673 -48.74 5.41 4.52
CA ASP A 673 -49.58 4.29 4.11
C ASP A 673 -50.83 4.81 3.36
N ILE A 674 -51.12 4.15 2.23
CA ILE A 674 -52.41 4.23 1.53
C ILE A 674 -53.40 3.32 2.26
#